data_AF-A0A4S4KTF0-F1
#
_entry.id   AF-A0A4S4KTF0-F1
#
_cell.length_a   1.000
_cell.length_b   1.000
_cell.length_c   1.000
_cell.angle_alpha   90.00
_cell.angle_beta   90.00
_cell.angle_gamma   90.00
#
_symmetry.space_group_name_H-M   'P 1'
#
loop_
_entity.id
_entity.type
_entity.pdbx_description
1 polymer ?
#
loop_
_entity_poly.entity_id
_entity_poly.type
_entity_poly.pdbx_seq_one_letter_code
_entity_poly.pdbx_strand_id
1 'polypeptide(L)'
;MDPDLNQLVQAIQIASDPTPSTLHSQALEYLQTIQQNSASTWRVALTLFVEPGPDGGRKYPPAARFFALRVIEEFLDNRFEPLDEESFQLLRQSLVSYIQSEYLYGSAEAGAAYLRNKFSHTLTLFFLVTYLDQWPTFFGDIFALIRPPQSTSQTTFNPHVSLLFFHLVHEISGEVADQLIKSARTYTAARQARDTRVRDAVRDRDAAAINEAVLTIVADGVERMSRLRKGDVASTNEKELDMAVEVVDWGTRTFASYVGWIDINLTVTPTTVPLLFNLLSDQSLTIRLATCGALTRIVSKGLKEPSDKLQLIKVLSLGQVLDTLETKTRAEHASRGSDVDEGEESYREALGKLLNVLGLELSKLVEECPIEDICNEGTQLLNQSLPVMLRFMADEYDDTCSTIFPFLQAVLGSYKKARKSSSEPLDESRRSFLISLLTVILQKLKWDEEADPEDMDDDDKVAFEDLRKDLRTFMDATFVIDQGLVSDALSTLALNTMNAYQRGVSVKWNDAELAVYIVYIYGEINKTGSKGRTAFCHTPVSVAKEKRKETDYSEYPLTKHGEMLYVLVQSGFSAYPNKTVAMQFFETTARYGDFFKVRKECIVPTLQAMMDARGLHNPESSLRSRVFYLFHRFIKEDRNEIPVDLAGSLIEGMRDLLVVQVEVPELDSPDQDLLTEAVKTPGIFDAQLYLFETVGTLISLFYKSPEQRGALLLSVVKPLLDDLSQDIQTVKSPEDVIPILKAHHVIMALGNIAKGFPEFPSPVPDGYILPPVDVFSQVAQAIIVSLEAMNSFRVIRDATRNAFTRILATTGPTVTHLIPPLMANLLAHFEPTELIDFMNFIGQLVHRLQEELYDVLDQLIGPLSAHINNLLSQPVTGTDDQVTHVDTKKAYLTLLNTIMSSKLHGIFTSERNGSQLEGLLGSMQRLAEDTSDPSSQKTAVQFLSRCVSIWAQPTMSNGDGQSQGLPGFERFVYERLVPSTFSVLSSPQFNIKDGQMLVVLNEICNFLQNISKARGEEAFNFFASAFLPAQNWPPDAALEFATKLRDLDSKAFKKYLADFVRASRSGS
;
A
#
# COMPACT_ATOMS: atom_id res chain seq x y z
N MET A 1 -21.36 46.90 -6.55
CA MET A 1 -20.23 47.74 -6.98
C MET A 1 -19.68 47.07 -8.21
N ASP A 2 -19.76 47.70 -9.37
CA ASP A 2 -19.11 47.16 -10.56
C ASP A 2 -17.60 47.37 -10.42
N PRO A 3 -16.77 46.31 -10.40
CA PRO A 3 -15.33 46.46 -10.34
C PRO A 3 -14.82 47.21 -11.58
N ASP A 4 -13.86 48.12 -11.41
CA ASP A 4 -13.20 48.79 -12.53
C ASP A 4 -12.46 47.74 -13.38
N LEU A 5 -12.92 47.56 -14.61
CA LEU A 5 -12.37 46.59 -15.59
C LEU A 5 -10.85 46.76 -15.77
N ASN A 6 -10.34 47.99 -15.71
CA ASN A 6 -8.90 48.24 -15.85
C ASN A 6 -8.12 47.79 -14.61
N GLN A 7 -8.69 48.01 -13.41
CA GLN A 7 -8.11 47.55 -12.16
C GLN A 7 -8.08 46.02 -12.09
N LEU A 8 -9.13 45.36 -12.58
CA LEU A 8 -9.19 43.90 -12.66
C LEU A 8 -8.12 43.33 -13.60
N VAL A 9 -7.96 43.89 -14.80
CA VAL A 9 -6.92 43.46 -15.75
C VAL A 9 -5.51 43.67 -15.17
N GLN A 10 -5.27 44.79 -14.48
CA GLN A 10 -3.99 45.05 -13.81
C GLN A 10 -3.72 44.07 -12.67
N ALA A 11 -4.73 43.75 -11.84
CA ALA A 11 -4.58 42.77 -10.78
C ALA A 11 -4.23 41.38 -11.34
N ILE A 12 -4.85 40.97 -12.45
CA ILE A 12 -4.55 39.70 -13.12
C ILE A 12 -3.11 39.71 -13.65
N GLN A 13 -2.67 40.81 -14.27
CA GLN A 13 -1.29 40.93 -14.77
C GLN A 13 -0.27 40.83 -13.63
N ILE A 14 -0.50 41.53 -12.50
CA ILE A 14 0.36 41.50 -11.30
C ILE A 14 0.39 40.10 -10.68
N ALA A 15 -0.74 39.39 -10.65
CA ALA A 15 -0.82 38.03 -10.14
C ALA A 15 -0.16 37.00 -11.07
N SER A 16 -0.18 37.23 -12.39
CA SER A 16 0.44 36.36 -13.39
C SER A 16 1.94 36.57 -13.59
N ASP A 17 2.47 37.70 -13.11
CA ASP A 17 3.89 38.03 -13.19
C ASP A 17 4.65 37.37 -12.04
N PRO A 18 5.65 36.51 -12.32
CA PRO A 18 6.46 35.86 -11.28
C PRO A 18 7.43 36.82 -10.59
N THR A 19 7.55 38.09 -11.03
CA THR A 19 8.42 39.07 -10.39
C THR A 19 7.83 39.57 -9.06
N PRO A 20 8.66 39.70 -8.00
CA PRO A 20 8.18 40.09 -6.68
C PRO A 20 7.66 41.53 -6.68
N SER A 21 6.33 41.67 -6.62
CA SER A 21 5.63 42.95 -6.51
C SER A 21 5.06 43.11 -5.10
N THR A 22 5.18 44.31 -4.51
CA THR A 22 4.56 44.65 -3.22
C THR A 22 3.03 44.57 -3.26
N LEU A 23 2.44 44.56 -4.46
CA LEU A 23 1.00 44.47 -4.68
C LEU A 23 0.52 43.04 -4.97
N HIS A 24 1.40 42.04 -5.01
CA HIS A 24 1.04 40.68 -5.42
C HIS A 24 0.01 40.05 -4.47
N SER A 25 0.20 40.16 -3.15
CA SER A 25 -0.78 39.67 -2.15
C SER A 25 -2.12 40.41 -2.24
N GLN A 26 -2.10 41.73 -2.47
CA GLN A 26 -3.33 42.52 -2.62
C GLN A 26 -4.08 42.17 -3.91
N ALA A 27 -3.35 41.91 -5.00
CA ALA A 27 -3.93 41.47 -6.26
C ALA A 27 -4.59 40.08 -6.10
N LEU A 28 -3.94 39.12 -5.44
CA LEU A 28 -4.52 37.80 -5.18
C LEU A 28 -5.79 37.88 -4.31
N GLU A 29 -5.76 38.65 -3.22
CA GLU A 29 -6.92 38.85 -2.34
C GLU A 29 -8.10 39.51 -3.09
N TYR A 30 -7.80 40.51 -3.94
CA TYR A 30 -8.79 41.16 -4.79
C TYR A 30 -9.43 40.18 -5.80
N LEU A 31 -8.61 39.37 -6.48
CA LEU A 31 -9.10 38.36 -7.43
C LEU A 31 -9.92 37.26 -6.73
N GLN A 32 -9.50 36.82 -5.54
CA GLN A 32 -10.23 35.85 -4.73
C GLN A 32 -11.60 36.42 -4.31
N THR A 33 -11.65 37.68 -3.91
CA THR A 33 -12.91 38.37 -3.56
C THR A 33 -13.86 38.42 -4.76
N ILE A 34 -13.35 38.65 -5.96
CA ILE A 34 -14.15 38.67 -7.19
C ILE A 34 -14.68 37.26 -7.53
N GLN A 35 -13.86 36.22 -7.36
CA GLN A 35 -14.28 34.84 -7.59
C GLN A 35 -15.34 34.39 -6.58
N GLN A 36 -15.17 34.68 -5.28
CA GLN A 36 -16.15 34.35 -4.24
C GLN A 36 -17.51 35.06 -4.45
N ASN A 37 -17.51 36.22 -5.09
CA ASN A 37 -18.72 37.00 -5.40
C ASN A 37 -19.20 36.78 -6.86
N SER A 38 -18.93 35.61 -7.45
CA SER A 38 -19.24 35.24 -8.83
C SER A 38 -20.68 35.57 -9.26
N ALA A 39 -21.65 35.42 -8.35
CA ALA A 39 -23.06 35.78 -8.57
C ALA A 39 -23.29 37.24 -9.01
N SER A 40 -22.42 38.15 -8.59
CA SER A 40 -22.48 39.58 -8.92
C SER A 40 -21.46 40.00 -9.99
N THR A 41 -20.36 39.26 -10.15
CA THR A 41 -19.21 39.66 -10.98
C THR A 41 -19.18 38.96 -12.35
N TRP A 42 -20.02 37.93 -12.59
CA TRP A 42 -20.02 37.17 -13.85
C TRP A 42 -20.28 38.03 -15.10
N ARG A 43 -21.06 39.11 -15.00
CA ARG A 43 -21.32 40.03 -16.14
C ARG A 43 -20.04 40.73 -16.59
N VAL A 44 -19.23 41.19 -15.63
CA VAL A 44 -17.93 41.82 -15.91
C VAL A 44 -16.96 40.79 -16.49
N ALA A 45 -16.96 39.58 -15.94
CA ALA A 45 -16.17 38.48 -16.48
C ALA A 45 -16.56 38.13 -17.93
N LEU A 46 -17.86 38.07 -18.24
CA LEU A 46 -18.34 37.83 -19.59
C LEU A 46 -17.85 38.89 -20.56
N THR A 47 -17.92 40.17 -20.19
CA THR A 47 -17.37 41.27 -21.00
C THR A 47 -15.86 41.11 -21.22
N LEU A 48 -15.09 40.83 -20.17
CA LEU A 48 -13.64 40.57 -20.28
C LEU A 48 -13.30 39.42 -21.23
N PHE A 49 -14.16 38.42 -21.31
CA PHE A 49 -13.93 37.27 -22.18
C PHE A 49 -14.20 37.55 -23.66
N VAL A 50 -15.33 38.21 -23.98
CA VAL A 50 -15.84 38.30 -25.37
C VAL A 50 -15.51 39.61 -26.09
N GLU A 51 -15.12 40.68 -25.40
CA GLU A 51 -15.01 42.02 -25.99
C GLU A 51 -14.04 42.04 -27.20
N PRO A 52 -14.51 42.45 -28.41
CA PRO A 52 -13.68 42.48 -29.60
C PRO A 52 -12.68 43.63 -29.57
N GLY A 53 -11.48 43.38 -30.07
CA GLY A 53 -10.43 44.37 -30.27
C GLY A 53 -10.54 45.07 -31.64
N PRO A 54 -9.81 46.18 -31.83
CA PRO A 54 -9.85 46.96 -33.07
C PRO A 54 -9.31 46.20 -34.30
N ASP A 55 -8.46 45.19 -34.10
CA ASP A 55 -7.82 44.41 -35.17
C ASP A 55 -8.61 43.13 -35.55
N GLY A 56 -9.84 42.96 -35.04
CA GLY A 56 -10.65 41.76 -35.25
C GLY A 56 -10.35 40.60 -34.28
N GLY A 57 -9.30 40.70 -33.47
CA GLY A 57 -9.01 39.79 -32.35
C GLY A 57 -9.75 40.16 -31.06
N ARG A 58 -9.29 39.66 -29.90
CA ARG A 58 -9.89 39.95 -28.57
C ARG A 58 -9.15 41.10 -27.89
N LYS A 59 -9.90 42.00 -27.24
CA LYS A 59 -9.35 43.22 -26.62
C LYS A 59 -8.42 42.93 -25.45
N TYR A 60 -8.73 41.92 -24.64
CA TYR A 60 -8.01 41.60 -23.41
C TYR A 60 -7.04 40.41 -23.60
N PRO A 61 -5.94 40.37 -22.83
CA PRO A 61 -4.94 39.31 -22.94
C PRO A 61 -5.50 37.94 -22.51
N PRO A 62 -4.93 36.83 -23.00
CA PRO A 62 -5.37 35.47 -22.68
C PRO A 62 -5.49 35.16 -21.19
N ALA A 63 -4.58 35.66 -20.34
CA ALA A 63 -4.64 35.47 -18.88
C ALA A 63 -5.90 36.09 -18.25
N ALA A 64 -6.30 37.29 -18.70
CA ALA A 64 -7.51 37.95 -18.23
C ALA A 64 -8.77 37.21 -18.68
N ARG A 65 -8.76 36.72 -19.92
CA ARG A 65 -9.85 35.91 -20.49
C ARG A 65 -9.98 34.55 -19.80
N PHE A 66 -8.87 33.93 -19.39
CA PHE A 66 -8.88 32.70 -18.60
C PHE A 66 -9.46 32.91 -17.20
N PHE A 67 -9.06 33.98 -16.50
CA PHE A 67 -9.65 34.34 -15.22
C PHE A 67 -11.15 34.65 -15.33
N ALA A 68 -11.55 35.35 -16.39
CA ALA A 68 -12.96 35.58 -16.68
C ALA A 68 -13.77 34.28 -16.79
N LEU A 69 -13.26 33.29 -17.53
CA LEU A 69 -13.90 31.97 -17.60
C LEU A 69 -13.97 31.29 -16.22
N ARG A 70 -12.93 31.40 -15.37
CA ARG A 70 -12.99 30.87 -13.98
C ARG A 70 -14.13 31.48 -13.16
N VAL A 71 -14.36 32.79 -13.27
CA VAL A 71 -15.47 33.46 -12.56
C VAL A 71 -16.82 32.97 -13.07
N ILE A 72 -16.96 32.76 -14.39
CA ILE A 72 -18.19 32.22 -15.00
C ILE A 72 -18.41 30.77 -14.59
N GLU A 73 -17.37 29.95 -14.53
CA GLU A 73 -17.47 28.57 -14.02
C GLU A 73 -17.93 28.53 -12.58
N GLU A 74 -17.35 29.33 -11.68
CA GLU A 74 -17.79 29.43 -10.27
C GLU A 74 -19.26 29.88 -10.15
N PHE A 75 -19.74 30.70 -11.09
CA PHE A 75 -21.14 31.13 -11.12
C PHE A 75 -22.11 29.99 -11.52
N LEU A 76 -21.65 29.07 -12.38
CA LEU A 76 -22.41 27.96 -12.93
C LEU A 76 -22.24 26.67 -12.11
N ASP A 77 -21.11 26.48 -11.45
CA ASP A 77 -20.80 25.29 -10.68
C ASP A 77 -21.71 25.16 -9.45
N ASN A 78 -22.05 23.93 -9.09
CA ASN A 78 -22.99 23.59 -8.01
C ASN A 78 -24.37 24.29 -8.07
N ARG A 79 -24.73 24.86 -9.23
CA ARG A 79 -26.06 25.40 -9.49
C ARG A 79 -26.96 24.29 -10.05
N PHE A 80 -28.11 24.10 -9.41
CA PHE A 80 -29.10 23.08 -9.79
C PHE A 80 -30.45 23.66 -10.22
N GLU A 81 -30.61 24.98 -10.10
CA GLU A 81 -31.82 25.72 -10.50
C GLU A 81 -31.59 26.41 -11.85
N PRO A 82 -32.65 26.56 -12.68
CA PRO A 82 -32.58 27.33 -13.92
C PRO A 82 -32.13 28.78 -13.68
N LEU A 83 -31.47 29.37 -14.69
CA LEU A 83 -31.09 30.77 -14.65
C LEU A 83 -32.31 31.67 -14.86
N ASP A 84 -32.26 32.91 -14.37
CA ASP A 84 -33.25 33.91 -14.78
C ASP A 84 -33.13 34.20 -16.30
N GLU A 85 -34.24 34.58 -16.92
CA GLU A 85 -34.34 34.71 -18.38
C GLU A 85 -33.35 35.73 -18.96
N GLU A 86 -33.11 36.84 -18.25
CA GLU A 86 -32.17 37.87 -18.69
C GLU A 86 -30.73 37.34 -18.70
N SER A 87 -30.30 36.72 -17.59
CA SER A 87 -28.96 36.14 -17.47
C SER A 87 -28.75 35.00 -18.49
N PHE A 88 -29.77 34.16 -18.70
CA PHE A 88 -29.73 33.09 -19.70
C PHE A 88 -29.53 33.63 -21.12
N GLN A 89 -30.36 34.60 -21.56
CA GLN A 89 -30.27 35.16 -22.92
C GLN A 89 -28.94 35.88 -23.14
N LEU A 90 -28.45 36.63 -22.15
CA LEU A 90 -27.18 37.33 -22.24
C LEU A 90 -26.00 36.37 -22.40
N LEU A 91 -25.94 35.31 -21.59
CA LEU A 91 -24.92 34.27 -21.68
C LEU A 91 -25.00 33.55 -23.03
N ARG A 92 -26.19 33.07 -23.41
CA ARG A 92 -26.41 32.35 -24.67
C ARG A 92 -25.98 33.19 -25.87
N GLN A 93 -26.45 34.44 -25.98
CA GLN A 93 -26.13 35.31 -27.10
C GLN A 93 -24.62 35.61 -27.19
N SER A 94 -23.99 35.91 -26.04
CA SER A 94 -22.57 36.26 -25.99
C SER A 94 -21.67 35.07 -26.34
N LEU A 95 -21.97 33.88 -25.79
CA LEU A 95 -21.19 32.67 -26.05
C LEU A 95 -21.39 32.16 -27.48
N VAL A 96 -22.61 32.18 -28.03
CA VAL A 96 -22.87 31.80 -29.43
C VAL A 96 -22.20 32.79 -30.40
N SER A 97 -22.27 34.09 -30.13
CA SER A 97 -21.55 35.11 -30.92
C SER A 97 -20.04 34.94 -30.86
N TYR A 98 -19.51 34.52 -29.70
CA TYR A 98 -18.11 34.16 -29.56
C TYR A 98 -17.74 32.95 -30.42
N ILE A 99 -18.54 31.88 -30.44
CA ILE A 99 -18.31 30.71 -31.31
C ILE A 99 -18.30 31.13 -32.79
N GLN A 100 -19.26 31.96 -33.21
CA GLN A 100 -19.33 32.44 -34.59
C GLN A 100 -18.09 33.27 -34.98
N SER A 101 -17.68 34.22 -34.13
CA SER A 101 -16.55 35.09 -34.43
C SER A 101 -15.19 34.38 -34.34
N GLU A 102 -14.98 33.51 -33.35
CA GLU A 102 -13.67 32.89 -33.09
C GLU A 102 -13.48 31.54 -33.78
N TYR A 103 -14.48 30.65 -33.77
CA TYR A 103 -14.35 29.28 -34.28
C TYR A 103 -14.84 29.14 -35.72
N LEU A 104 -15.94 29.81 -36.10
CA LEU A 104 -16.49 29.69 -37.44
C LEU A 104 -15.72 30.53 -38.46
N TYR A 105 -15.43 31.79 -38.14
CA TYR A 105 -14.73 32.74 -39.03
C TYR A 105 -13.31 33.10 -38.56
N GLY A 106 -12.94 32.75 -37.34
CA GLY A 106 -11.66 33.12 -36.71
C GLY A 106 -10.61 32.02 -36.72
N SER A 107 -9.57 32.21 -35.90
CA SER A 107 -8.43 31.29 -35.78
C SER A 107 -8.64 30.16 -34.77
N ALA A 108 -9.83 30.11 -34.16
CA ALA A 108 -10.17 29.22 -33.06
C ALA A 108 -9.14 29.28 -31.93
N GLU A 109 -8.71 30.46 -31.46
CA GLU A 109 -7.72 30.60 -30.39
C GLU A 109 -6.37 29.92 -30.67
N ALA A 110 -5.89 29.93 -31.93
CA ALA A 110 -4.61 29.31 -32.30
C ALA A 110 -3.41 29.81 -31.47
N GLY A 111 -3.46 31.05 -30.98
CA GLY A 111 -2.43 31.64 -30.10
C GLY A 111 -2.54 31.28 -28.62
N ALA A 112 -3.62 30.61 -28.20
CA ALA A 112 -3.89 30.29 -26.79
C ALA A 112 -4.75 29.01 -26.66
N ALA A 113 -4.20 27.86 -27.06
CA ALA A 113 -4.95 26.59 -27.11
C ALA A 113 -5.61 26.19 -25.76
N TYR A 114 -5.03 26.54 -24.62
CA TYR A 114 -5.61 26.28 -23.30
C TYR A 114 -6.97 26.99 -23.08
N LEU A 115 -7.24 28.10 -23.78
CA LEU A 115 -8.55 28.76 -23.75
C LEU A 115 -9.63 27.90 -24.42
N ARG A 116 -9.28 27.06 -25.39
CA ARG A 116 -10.24 26.13 -26.03
C ARG A 116 -10.78 25.15 -25.00
N ASN A 117 -9.90 24.52 -24.23
CA ASN A 117 -10.28 23.55 -23.19
C ASN A 117 -11.11 24.24 -22.10
N LYS A 118 -10.66 25.41 -21.64
CA LYS A 118 -11.36 26.19 -20.62
C LYS A 118 -12.76 26.61 -21.08
N PHE A 119 -12.87 27.07 -22.32
CA PHE A 119 -14.14 27.47 -22.90
C PHE A 119 -15.09 26.28 -23.09
N SER A 120 -14.60 25.14 -23.57
CA SER A 120 -15.39 23.90 -23.67
C SER A 120 -15.97 23.49 -22.32
N HIS A 121 -15.16 23.53 -21.24
CA HIS A 121 -15.62 23.23 -19.89
C HIS A 121 -16.67 24.23 -19.40
N THR A 122 -16.43 25.53 -19.57
CA THR A 122 -17.41 26.58 -19.21
C THR A 122 -18.74 26.38 -19.94
N LEU A 123 -18.70 26.06 -21.25
CA LEU A 123 -19.87 25.80 -22.06
C LEU A 123 -20.60 24.52 -21.61
N THR A 124 -19.88 23.49 -21.17
CA THR A 124 -20.44 22.28 -20.55
C THR A 124 -21.17 22.60 -19.25
N LEU A 125 -20.61 23.42 -18.35
CA LEU A 125 -21.32 23.83 -17.14
C LEU A 125 -22.59 24.61 -17.47
N PHE A 126 -22.53 25.51 -18.46
CA PHE A 126 -23.71 26.24 -18.93
C PHE A 126 -24.78 25.30 -19.50
N PHE A 127 -24.36 24.29 -20.26
CA PHE A 127 -25.24 23.22 -20.74
C PHE A 127 -25.90 22.45 -19.58
N LEU A 128 -25.14 22.02 -18.57
CA LEU A 128 -25.67 21.25 -17.43
C LEU A 128 -26.75 22.00 -16.65
N VAL A 129 -26.67 23.34 -16.60
CA VAL A 129 -27.66 24.20 -15.93
C VAL A 129 -28.89 24.43 -16.80
N THR A 130 -28.74 24.55 -18.12
CA THR A 130 -29.80 25.10 -19.00
C THR A 130 -30.49 24.09 -19.91
N TYR A 131 -29.87 22.94 -20.21
CA TYR A 131 -30.32 22.02 -21.27
C TYR A 131 -31.73 21.46 -21.05
N LEU A 132 -32.10 21.15 -19.80
CA LEU A 132 -33.38 20.50 -19.51
C LEU A 132 -34.58 21.42 -19.78
N ASP A 133 -34.48 22.68 -19.33
CA ASP A 133 -35.62 23.60 -19.23
C ASP A 133 -35.53 24.82 -20.17
N GLN A 134 -34.32 25.34 -20.43
CA GLN A 134 -34.12 26.63 -21.11
C GLN A 134 -33.52 26.50 -22.52
N TRP A 135 -32.64 25.51 -22.76
CA TRP A 135 -31.96 25.34 -24.06
C TRP A 135 -32.03 23.91 -24.61
N PRO A 136 -33.24 23.38 -24.89
CA PRO A 136 -33.38 22.02 -25.42
C PRO A 136 -32.85 21.86 -26.85
N THR A 137 -32.71 22.95 -27.63
CA THR A 137 -32.18 22.93 -29.01
C THR A 137 -30.65 23.06 -29.09
N PHE A 138 -29.95 22.98 -27.95
CA PHE A 138 -28.51 23.21 -27.85
C PHE A 138 -27.67 22.52 -28.93
N PHE A 139 -27.82 21.20 -29.10
CA PHE A 139 -27.06 20.46 -30.11
C PHE A 139 -27.45 20.84 -31.54
N GLY A 140 -28.75 21.08 -31.79
CA GLY A 140 -29.23 21.58 -33.08
C GLY A 140 -28.60 22.92 -33.48
N ASP A 141 -28.48 23.85 -32.53
CA ASP A 141 -27.84 25.15 -32.74
C ASP A 141 -26.33 24.98 -33.06
N ILE A 142 -25.63 24.07 -32.38
CA ILE A 142 -24.21 23.76 -32.66
C ILE A 142 -24.05 23.07 -34.03
N PHE A 143 -24.92 22.13 -34.41
CA PHE A 143 -24.87 21.46 -35.71
C PHE A 143 -25.03 22.44 -36.88
N ALA A 144 -25.86 23.47 -36.73
CA ALA A 144 -26.00 24.52 -37.73
C ALA A 144 -24.70 25.32 -37.97
N LEU A 145 -23.85 25.45 -36.94
CA LEU A 145 -22.56 26.12 -37.03
C LEU A 145 -21.48 25.25 -37.68
N ILE A 146 -21.59 23.92 -37.57
CA ILE A 146 -20.66 22.96 -38.19
C ILE A 146 -20.77 22.98 -39.73
N ARG A 147 -21.97 23.23 -40.28
CA ARG A 147 -22.25 23.30 -41.74
C ARG A 147 -22.77 24.69 -42.15
N PRO A 148 -21.91 25.71 -42.33
CA PRO A 148 -22.35 27.02 -42.75
C PRO A 148 -22.91 27.02 -44.20
N PRO A 149 -24.01 27.73 -44.48
CA PRO A 149 -24.74 27.68 -45.76
C PRO A 149 -24.02 28.31 -46.98
N GLN A 150 -22.87 28.94 -46.81
CA GLN A 150 -22.14 29.66 -47.88
C GLN A 150 -21.11 28.81 -48.64
N SER A 151 -20.98 27.52 -48.34
CA SER A 151 -19.97 26.62 -48.91
C SER A 151 -20.44 26.00 -50.24
N THR A 152 -20.68 26.81 -51.28
CA THR A 152 -21.26 26.36 -52.57
C THR A 152 -20.33 25.59 -53.51
N SER A 153 -19.14 25.16 -53.06
CA SER A 153 -18.22 24.40 -53.94
C SER A 153 -17.46 23.25 -53.28
N GLN A 154 -17.57 23.04 -51.96
CA GLN A 154 -17.04 21.85 -51.28
C GLN A 154 -17.93 21.46 -50.08
N THR A 155 -18.28 20.18 -49.98
CA THR A 155 -19.12 19.57 -48.94
C THR A 155 -18.33 19.32 -47.64
N THR A 156 -17.50 20.26 -47.21
CA THR A 156 -16.56 20.03 -46.10
C THR A 156 -17.06 20.63 -44.79
N PHE A 157 -16.98 19.85 -43.71
CA PHE A 157 -17.28 20.31 -42.35
C PHE A 157 -16.23 21.34 -41.89
N ASN A 158 -16.65 22.33 -41.08
CA ASN A 158 -15.69 23.25 -40.48
C ASN A 158 -14.89 22.53 -39.37
N PRO A 159 -13.54 22.39 -39.49
CA PRO A 159 -12.74 21.61 -38.55
C PRO A 159 -12.69 22.23 -37.14
N HIS A 160 -12.68 23.56 -37.02
CA HIS A 160 -12.62 24.24 -35.72
C HIS A 160 -13.90 24.05 -34.91
N VAL A 161 -15.06 24.21 -35.55
CA VAL A 161 -16.36 23.98 -34.89
C VAL A 161 -16.56 22.49 -34.59
N SER A 162 -16.08 21.60 -35.47
CA SER A 162 -16.09 20.16 -35.24
C SER A 162 -15.29 19.76 -34.00
N LEU A 163 -14.07 20.28 -33.84
CA LEU A 163 -13.24 20.05 -32.64
C LEU A 163 -13.88 20.61 -31.37
N LEU A 164 -14.48 21.81 -31.43
CA LEU A 164 -15.24 22.36 -30.30
C LEU A 164 -16.40 21.44 -29.90
N PHE A 165 -17.17 20.97 -30.88
CA PHE A 165 -18.27 20.04 -30.66
C PHE A 165 -17.79 18.72 -30.04
N PHE A 166 -16.66 18.17 -30.51
CA PHE A 166 -16.04 16.98 -29.94
C PHE A 166 -15.64 17.16 -28.47
N HIS A 167 -14.92 18.23 -28.14
CA HIS A 167 -14.57 18.54 -26.75
C HIS A 167 -15.81 18.72 -25.87
N LEU A 168 -16.84 19.41 -26.36
CA LEU A 168 -18.08 19.64 -25.64
C LEU A 168 -18.81 18.32 -25.31
N VAL A 169 -18.98 17.43 -26.30
CA VAL A 169 -19.60 16.12 -26.07
C VAL A 169 -18.75 15.26 -25.11
N HIS A 170 -17.43 15.31 -25.24
CA HIS A 170 -16.50 14.60 -24.37
C HIS A 170 -16.62 15.07 -22.90
N GLU A 171 -16.59 16.38 -22.67
CA GLU A 171 -16.74 17.00 -21.35
C GLU A 171 -18.13 16.71 -20.73
N ILE A 172 -19.21 16.82 -21.52
CA ILE A 172 -20.56 16.47 -21.06
C ILE A 172 -20.60 15.00 -20.62
N SER A 173 -20.02 14.09 -21.40
CA SER A 173 -19.94 12.68 -21.04
C SER A 173 -19.14 12.46 -19.75
N GLY A 174 -18.03 13.17 -19.58
CA GLY A 174 -17.24 13.17 -18.35
C GLY A 174 -18.07 13.53 -17.11
N GLU A 175 -18.83 14.63 -17.19
CA GLU A 175 -19.65 15.11 -16.07
C GLU A 175 -20.82 14.17 -15.72
N VAL A 176 -21.51 13.62 -16.72
CA VAL A 176 -22.77 12.87 -16.47
C VAL A 176 -22.61 11.36 -16.42
N ALA A 177 -21.51 10.79 -16.94
CA ALA A 177 -21.34 9.35 -17.09
C ALA A 177 -20.06 8.78 -16.48
N ASP A 178 -18.95 9.52 -16.41
CA ASP A 178 -17.67 9.01 -15.91
C ASP A 178 -17.71 8.73 -14.39
N GLN A 179 -17.27 7.53 -13.99
CA GLN A 179 -17.33 7.10 -12.58
C GLN A 179 -16.16 7.65 -11.74
N LEU A 180 -15.00 7.90 -12.35
CA LEU A 180 -13.84 8.47 -11.67
C LEU A 180 -14.10 9.92 -11.31
N ILE A 181 -14.66 10.70 -12.24
CA ILE A 181 -15.03 12.11 -11.98
C ILE A 181 -16.14 12.20 -10.92
N LYS A 182 -17.08 11.23 -10.93
CA LYS A 182 -18.14 11.16 -9.92
C LYS A 182 -17.63 10.82 -8.53
N SER A 183 -16.67 9.92 -8.40
CA SER A 183 -16.11 9.52 -7.09
C SER A 183 -15.15 10.56 -6.51
N ALA A 184 -14.43 11.30 -7.36
CA ALA A 184 -13.48 12.32 -6.94
C ALA A 184 -14.15 13.60 -6.36
N ARG A 185 -15.40 13.87 -6.74
CA ARG A 185 -16.14 15.06 -6.30
C ARG A 185 -17.04 14.75 -5.10
N THR A 186 -17.32 15.78 -4.30
CA THR A 186 -18.21 15.67 -3.15
C THR A 186 -19.59 15.16 -3.55
N TYR A 187 -20.01 14.07 -2.91
CA TYR A 187 -21.32 13.47 -3.15
C TYR A 187 -22.45 14.39 -2.65
N THR A 188 -23.37 14.77 -3.53
CA THR A 188 -24.64 15.40 -3.17
C THR A 188 -25.79 14.76 -3.92
N ALA A 189 -26.91 14.53 -3.23
CA ALA A 189 -28.10 13.91 -3.83
C ALA A 189 -28.66 14.77 -4.99
N ALA A 190 -28.58 16.10 -4.86
CA ALA A 190 -29.05 17.05 -5.89
C ALA A 190 -28.26 16.92 -7.20
N ARG A 191 -26.91 16.83 -7.12
CA ARG A 191 -26.06 16.66 -8.30
C ARG A 191 -26.33 15.34 -9.00
N GLN A 192 -26.37 14.24 -8.25
CA GLN A 192 -26.63 12.91 -8.81
C GLN A 192 -28.00 12.86 -9.54
N ALA A 193 -29.03 13.50 -8.96
CA ALA A 193 -30.35 13.61 -9.57
C ALA A 193 -30.36 14.47 -10.84
N ARG A 194 -29.62 15.59 -10.87
CA ARG A 194 -29.44 16.41 -12.09
C ARG A 194 -28.75 15.59 -13.18
N ASP A 195 -27.59 15.01 -12.89
CA ASP A 195 -26.75 14.33 -13.90
C ASP A 195 -27.49 13.14 -14.51
N THR A 196 -28.28 12.41 -13.71
CA THR A 196 -29.15 11.33 -14.19
C THR A 196 -30.20 11.86 -15.17
N ARG A 197 -30.89 12.96 -14.84
CA ARG A 197 -31.91 13.57 -15.70
C ARG A 197 -31.31 14.11 -17.01
N VAL A 198 -30.17 14.79 -16.95
CA VAL A 198 -29.47 15.31 -18.14
C VAL A 198 -29.08 14.16 -19.06
N ARG A 199 -28.46 13.11 -18.52
CA ARG A 199 -28.04 11.95 -19.31
C ARG A 199 -29.23 11.28 -20.00
N ASP A 200 -30.34 11.09 -19.30
CA ASP A 200 -31.53 10.46 -19.86
C ASP A 200 -32.21 11.35 -20.92
N ALA A 201 -32.24 12.67 -20.70
CA ALA A 201 -32.74 13.62 -21.72
C ALA A 201 -31.88 13.63 -22.99
N VAL A 202 -30.54 13.59 -22.88
CA VAL A 202 -29.64 13.52 -24.05
C VAL A 202 -29.85 12.21 -24.82
N ARG A 203 -30.03 11.09 -24.12
CA ARG A 203 -30.33 9.78 -24.73
C ARG A 203 -31.59 9.83 -25.58
N ASP A 204 -32.65 10.43 -25.04
CA ASP A 204 -33.96 10.43 -25.67
C ASP A 204 -34.07 11.44 -26.81
N ARG A 205 -33.42 12.61 -26.69
CA ARG A 205 -33.57 13.74 -27.61
C ARG A 205 -32.51 13.79 -28.72
N ASP A 206 -31.24 13.64 -28.36
CA ASP A 206 -30.12 14.10 -29.21
C ASP A 206 -29.09 13.01 -29.54
N ALA A 207 -29.07 11.88 -28.83
CA ALA A 207 -28.02 10.86 -28.98
C ALA A 207 -27.86 10.32 -30.41
N ALA A 208 -28.97 10.13 -31.14
CA ALA A 208 -28.92 9.67 -32.53
C ALA A 208 -28.24 10.71 -33.45
N ALA A 209 -28.60 11.99 -33.31
CA ALA A 209 -28.02 13.08 -34.10
C ALA A 209 -26.56 13.34 -33.74
N ILE A 210 -26.20 13.26 -32.45
CA ILE A 210 -24.81 13.35 -31.99
C ILE A 210 -23.96 12.23 -32.62
N ASN A 211 -24.44 10.99 -32.55
CA ASN A 211 -23.72 9.84 -33.10
C ASN A 211 -23.56 9.93 -34.62
N GLU A 212 -24.63 10.31 -35.35
CA GLU A 212 -24.56 10.54 -36.80
C GLU A 212 -23.57 11.65 -37.15
N ALA A 213 -23.62 12.78 -36.46
CA ALA A 213 -22.72 13.91 -36.71
C ALA A 213 -21.26 13.53 -36.49
N VAL A 214 -20.94 12.90 -35.35
CA VAL A 214 -19.57 12.46 -35.03
C VAL A 214 -19.05 11.49 -36.09
N LEU A 215 -19.80 10.44 -36.42
CA LEU A 215 -19.36 9.44 -37.40
C LEU A 215 -19.21 10.02 -38.81
N THR A 216 -20.09 10.94 -39.21
CA THR A 216 -19.99 11.58 -40.54
C THR A 216 -18.78 12.50 -40.63
N ILE A 217 -18.48 13.28 -39.58
CA ILE A 217 -17.29 14.14 -39.53
C ILE A 217 -16.02 13.28 -39.55
N VAL A 218 -15.99 12.18 -38.80
CA VAL A 218 -14.86 11.24 -38.81
C VAL A 218 -14.67 10.62 -40.19
N ALA A 219 -15.74 10.15 -40.84
CA ALA A 219 -15.67 9.57 -42.18
C ALA A 219 -15.16 10.57 -43.24
N ASP A 220 -15.63 11.82 -43.20
CA ASP A 220 -15.13 12.91 -44.07
C ASP A 220 -13.65 13.20 -43.79
N GLY A 221 -13.24 13.24 -42.52
CA GLY A 221 -11.85 13.38 -42.11
C GLY A 221 -10.97 12.26 -42.66
N VAL A 222 -11.43 11.00 -42.62
CA VAL A 222 -10.72 9.84 -43.19
C VAL A 222 -10.56 9.95 -44.70
N GLU A 223 -11.61 10.34 -45.41
CA GLU A 223 -11.53 10.57 -46.85
C GLU A 223 -10.54 11.69 -47.18
N ARG A 224 -10.57 12.79 -46.43
CA ARG A 224 -9.64 13.90 -46.57
C ARG A 224 -8.19 13.48 -46.32
N MET A 225 -7.92 12.74 -45.23
CA MET A 225 -6.60 12.17 -44.97
C MET A 225 -6.12 11.28 -46.11
N SER A 226 -6.99 10.42 -46.66
CA SER A 226 -6.64 9.54 -47.78
C SER A 226 -6.25 10.32 -49.04
N ARG A 227 -6.98 11.40 -49.36
CA ARG A 227 -6.68 12.27 -50.50
C ARG A 227 -5.35 13.02 -50.30
N LEU A 228 -5.13 13.59 -49.11
CA LEU A 228 -3.91 14.32 -48.77
C LEU A 228 -2.67 13.43 -48.79
N ARG A 229 -2.75 12.19 -48.29
CA ARG A 229 -1.65 11.20 -48.31
C ARG A 229 -1.30 10.71 -49.72
N LYS A 230 -2.23 10.75 -50.67
CA LYS A 230 -2.01 10.32 -52.07
C LYS A 230 -1.36 11.38 -52.96
N GLY A 231 -1.16 12.60 -52.46
CA GLY A 231 -0.34 13.63 -53.13
C GLY A 231 -1.03 14.46 -54.21
N ASP A 232 -2.36 14.61 -54.20
CA ASP A 232 -3.10 15.37 -55.23
C ASP A 232 -2.94 16.91 -55.17
N VAL A 233 -2.25 17.48 -54.16
CA VAL A 233 -2.01 18.94 -54.02
C VAL A 233 -0.60 19.20 -53.44
N ALA A 234 0.09 20.29 -53.82
CA ALA A 234 1.49 20.54 -53.45
C ALA A 234 1.66 21.47 -52.21
N SER A 235 2.65 21.16 -51.36
CA SER A 235 3.28 21.98 -50.28
C SER A 235 2.44 22.52 -49.11
N THR A 236 1.12 22.64 -49.21
CA THR A 236 0.20 23.00 -48.09
C THR A 236 -0.30 21.78 -47.30
N ASN A 237 0.17 20.57 -47.64
CA ASN A 237 -0.41 19.30 -47.22
C ASN A 237 -0.18 18.94 -45.75
N GLU A 238 0.92 19.34 -45.11
CA GLU A 238 1.25 18.85 -43.75
C GLU A 238 0.30 19.42 -42.70
N LYS A 239 0.12 20.74 -42.63
CA LYS A 239 -0.81 21.36 -41.66
C LYS A 239 -2.27 20.95 -41.88
N GLU A 240 -2.66 20.76 -43.14
CA GLU A 240 -4.02 20.28 -43.45
C GLU A 240 -4.20 18.80 -43.10
N LEU A 241 -3.15 17.99 -43.27
CA LEU A 241 -3.15 16.60 -42.85
C LEU A 241 -3.17 16.49 -41.33
N ASP A 242 -2.38 17.29 -40.62
CA ASP A 242 -2.36 17.34 -39.15
C ASP A 242 -3.74 17.72 -38.59
N MET A 243 -4.38 18.73 -39.17
CA MET A 243 -5.75 19.11 -38.81
C MET A 243 -6.75 17.99 -39.09
N ALA A 244 -6.63 17.28 -40.22
CA ALA A 244 -7.50 16.14 -40.52
C ALA A 244 -7.26 14.96 -39.57
N VAL A 245 -6.01 14.70 -39.19
CA VAL A 245 -5.63 13.71 -38.17
C VAL A 245 -6.19 14.08 -36.81
N GLU A 246 -6.05 15.35 -36.39
CA GLU A 246 -6.60 15.86 -35.12
C GLU A 246 -8.12 15.71 -35.06
N VAL A 247 -8.83 16.04 -36.15
CA VAL A 247 -10.29 15.86 -36.26
C VAL A 247 -10.68 14.38 -36.13
N VAL A 248 -9.98 13.47 -36.79
CA VAL A 248 -10.29 12.02 -36.72
C VAL A 248 -9.93 11.43 -35.36
N ASP A 249 -8.81 11.81 -34.76
CA ASP A 249 -8.41 11.42 -33.41
C ASP A 249 -9.46 11.87 -32.37
N TRP A 250 -9.74 13.17 -32.29
CA TRP A 250 -10.73 13.70 -31.35
C TRP A 250 -12.15 13.20 -31.62
N GLY A 251 -12.53 13.02 -32.89
CA GLY A 251 -13.83 12.43 -33.24
C GLY A 251 -13.95 10.99 -32.73
N THR A 252 -12.88 10.20 -32.82
CA THR A 252 -12.84 8.82 -32.31
C THR A 252 -12.85 8.79 -30.77
N ARG A 253 -12.12 9.68 -30.10
CA ARG A 253 -12.17 9.83 -28.63
C ARG A 253 -13.55 10.28 -28.14
N THR A 254 -14.20 11.17 -28.89
CA THR A 254 -15.57 11.62 -28.60
C THR A 254 -16.54 10.46 -28.74
N PHE A 255 -16.45 9.68 -29.82
CA PHE A 255 -17.23 8.45 -29.99
C PHE A 255 -17.03 7.50 -28.79
N ALA A 256 -15.79 7.23 -28.39
CA ALA A 256 -15.49 6.39 -27.22
C ALA A 256 -16.14 6.90 -25.92
N SER A 257 -16.25 8.22 -25.75
CA SER A 257 -16.78 8.84 -24.53
C SER A 257 -18.26 8.53 -24.27
N TYR A 258 -19.11 8.46 -25.30
CA TYR A 258 -20.56 8.29 -25.12
C TYR A 258 -21.09 6.88 -25.40
N VAL A 259 -20.32 6.04 -26.09
CA VAL A 259 -20.71 4.65 -26.43
C VAL A 259 -21.20 3.86 -25.22
N GLY A 260 -20.53 4.05 -24.07
CA GLY A 260 -20.83 3.32 -22.83
C GLY A 260 -22.22 3.60 -22.26
N TRP A 261 -22.85 4.72 -22.64
CA TRP A 261 -24.15 5.10 -22.08
C TRP A 261 -25.23 5.42 -23.11
N ILE A 262 -25.00 5.55 -24.42
CA ILE A 262 -26.12 5.66 -25.40
C ILE A 262 -26.66 4.28 -25.84
N ASP A 263 -27.65 4.19 -26.73
CA ASP A 263 -28.11 2.91 -27.28
C ASP A 263 -27.02 2.23 -28.15
N ILE A 264 -26.79 0.93 -27.95
CA ILE A 264 -25.80 0.16 -28.70
C ILE A 264 -26.13 0.06 -30.19
N ASN A 265 -27.42 0.05 -30.55
CA ASN A 265 -27.86 -0.05 -31.95
C ASN A 265 -27.51 1.19 -32.77
N LEU A 266 -27.29 2.33 -32.12
CA LEU A 266 -26.79 3.55 -32.77
C LEU A 266 -25.29 3.46 -33.05
N THR A 267 -24.55 2.83 -32.14
CA THR A 267 -23.08 2.80 -32.18
C THR A 267 -22.50 1.66 -33.01
N VAL A 268 -23.17 0.50 -33.04
CA VAL A 268 -22.69 -0.70 -33.74
C VAL A 268 -23.58 -0.92 -34.95
N THR A 269 -23.10 -0.42 -36.10
CA THR A 269 -23.82 -0.47 -37.37
C THR A 269 -22.95 -1.08 -38.47
N PRO A 270 -23.54 -1.49 -39.61
CA PRO A 270 -22.77 -2.01 -40.76
C PRO A 270 -21.77 -1.02 -41.37
N THR A 271 -21.87 0.27 -41.06
CA THR A 271 -20.94 1.31 -41.52
C THR A 271 -19.90 1.67 -40.47
N THR A 272 -20.30 1.73 -39.19
CA THR A 272 -19.39 2.11 -38.09
C THR A 272 -18.30 1.07 -37.86
N VAL A 273 -18.64 -0.23 -37.90
CA VAL A 273 -17.66 -1.30 -37.64
C VAL A 273 -16.54 -1.29 -38.69
N PRO A 274 -16.81 -1.33 -40.01
CA PRO A 274 -15.74 -1.22 -41.00
C PRO A 274 -14.89 0.05 -40.90
N LEU A 275 -15.51 1.19 -40.55
CA LEU A 275 -14.80 2.45 -40.35
C LEU A 275 -13.77 2.32 -39.21
N LEU A 276 -14.19 1.84 -38.03
CA LEU A 276 -13.29 1.66 -36.89
C LEU A 276 -12.17 0.66 -37.21
N PHE A 277 -12.46 -0.45 -37.91
CA PHE A 277 -11.43 -1.44 -38.23
C PHE A 277 -10.41 -0.91 -39.25
N ASN A 278 -10.82 -0.03 -40.16
CA ASN A 278 -9.90 0.70 -41.03
C ASN A 278 -8.98 1.63 -40.21
N LEU A 279 -9.55 2.39 -39.26
CA LEU A 279 -8.80 3.28 -38.39
C LEU A 279 -7.82 2.55 -37.45
N LEU A 280 -8.14 1.31 -37.08
CA LEU A 280 -7.28 0.47 -36.25
C LEU A 280 -5.95 0.14 -36.95
N SER A 281 -5.90 0.19 -38.28
CA SER A 281 -4.68 -0.04 -39.08
C SER A 281 -4.12 1.24 -39.71
N ASP A 282 -4.51 2.42 -39.21
CA ASP A 282 -4.03 3.69 -39.74
C ASP A 282 -2.54 3.93 -39.45
N GLN A 283 -1.88 4.75 -40.28
CA GLN A 283 -0.48 5.14 -40.08
C GLN A 283 -0.29 6.03 -38.83
N SER A 284 -1.30 6.83 -38.46
CA SER A 284 -1.24 7.67 -37.28
C SER A 284 -1.45 6.86 -36.01
N LEU A 285 -0.47 6.92 -35.10
CA LEU A 285 -0.55 6.28 -33.81
C LEU A 285 -1.72 6.80 -32.97
N THR A 286 -1.96 8.11 -32.93
CA THR A 286 -3.01 8.69 -32.09
C THR A 286 -4.40 8.18 -32.47
N ILE A 287 -4.65 8.01 -33.78
CA ILE A 287 -5.88 7.43 -34.32
C ILE A 287 -6.00 5.96 -33.94
N ARG A 288 -4.93 5.17 -34.08
CA ARG A 288 -4.92 3.76 -33.68
C ARG A 288 -5.24 3.60 -32.18
N LEU A 289 -4.62 4.40 -31.32
CA LEU A 289 -4.86 4.41 -29.88
C LEU A 289 -6.30 4.83 -29.54
N ALA A 290 -6.80 5.91 -30.14
CA ALA A 290 -8.18 6.34 -29.94
C ALA A 290 -9.19 5.27 -30.38
N THR A 291 -8.89 4.57 -31.48
CA THR A 291 -9.71 3.49 -32.02
C THR A 291 -9.71 2.26 -31.11
N CYS A 292 -8.55 1.85 -30.58
CA CYS A 292 -8.47 0.83 -29.53
C CYS A 292 -9.33 1.20 -28.32
N GLY A 293 -9.27 2.45 -27.88
CA GLY A 293 -10.10 2.97 -26.80
C GLY A 293 -11.60 2.90 -27.11
N ALA A 294 -12.01 3.28 -28.31
CA ALA A 294 -13.40 3.18 -28.77
C ALA A 294 -13.91 1.74 -28.79
N LEU A 295 -13.15 0.81 -29.38
CA LEU A 295 -13.50 -0.62 -29.40
C LEU A 295 -13.55 -1.20 -27.99
N THR A 296 -12.63 -0.80 -27.11
CA THR A 296 -12.64 -1.21 -25.69
C THR A 296 -13.93 -0.77 -25.02
N ARG A 297 -14.39 0.46 -25.26
CA ARG A 297 -15.65 0.97 -24.72
C ARG A 297 -16.87 0.23 -25.29
N ILE A 298 -16.89 -0.08 -26.58
CA ILE A 298 -17.95 -0.92 -27.20
C ILE A 298 -18.01 -2.29 -26.50
N VAL A 299 -16.87 -2.97 -26.39
CA VAL A 299 -16.79 -4.31 -25.79
C VAL A 299 -17.13 -4.27 -24.31
N SER A 300 -16.72 -3.25 -23.55
CA SER A 300 -17.00 -3.14 -22.11
C SER A 300 -18.47 -2.85 -21.77
N LYS A 301 -19.29 -2.48 -22.75
CA LYS A 301 -20.68 -2.07 -22.51
C LYS A 301 -21.52 -3.23 -21.97
N GLY A 302 -22.15 -3.02 -20.81
CA GLY A 302 -23.09 -3.97 -20.23
C GLY A 302 -24.38 -4.05 -21.05
N LEU A 303 -24.75 -5.25 -21.49
CA LEU A 303 -26.02 -5.53 -22.18
C LEU A 303 -26.91 -6.37 -21.26
N LYS A 304 -28.23 -6.17 -21.35
CA LYS A 304 -29.20 -6.83 -20.48
C LYS A 304 -29.26 -8.33 -20.75
N GLU A 305 -29.32 -8.71 -22.03
CA GLU A 305 -29.41 -10.10 -22.46
C GLU A 305 -28.02 -10.64 -22.84
N PRO A 306 -27.59 -11.79 -22.29
CA PRO A 306 -26.32 -12.42 -22.66
C PRO A 306 -26.22 -12.77 -24.15
N SER A 307 -27.34 -13.07 -24.81
CA SER A 307 -27.39 -13.35 -26.26
C SER A 307 -26.94 -12.16 -27.10
N ASP A 308 -27.36 -10.95 -26.70
CA ASP A 308 -27.00 -9.72 -27.42
C ASP A 308 -25.50 -9.44 -27.28
N LYS A 309 -24.94 -9.76 -26.11
CA LYS A 309 -23.50 -9.65 -25.86
C LYS A 309 -22.69 -10.63 -26.70
N LEU A 310 -23.12 -11.89 -26.77
CA LEU A 310 -22.48 -12.88 -27.64
C LEU A 310 -22.56 -12.44 -29.11
N GLN A 311 -23.71 -11.95 -29.56
CA GLN A 311 -23.89 -11.49 -30.93
C GLN A 311 -23.01 -10.27 -31.25
N LEU A 312 -22.88 -9.31 -30.33
CA LEU A 312 -21.97 -8.18 -30.46
C LEU A 312 -20.53 -8.66 -30.67
N ILE A 313 -20.06 -9.60 -29.85
CA ILE A 313 -18.71 -10.16 -29.96
C ILE A 313 -18.51 -10.85 -31.32
N LYS A 314 -19.50 -11.62 -31.78
CA LYS A 314 -19.46 -12.29 -33.09
C LYS A 314 -19.40 -11.29 -34.25
N VAL A 315 -20.22 -10.25 -34.22
CA VAL A 315 -20.25 -9.19 -35.25
C VAL A 315 -18.90 -8.47 -35.33
N LEU A 316 -18.27 -8.17 -34.20
CA LEU A 316 -16.96 -7.51 -34.19
C LEU A 316 -15.85 -8.46 -34.67
N SER A 317 -15.98 -9.77 -34.47
CA SER A 317 -14.94 -10.77 -34.81
C SER A 317 -13.54 -10.39 -34.29
N LEU A 318 -13.52 -9.72 -33.13
CA LEU A 318 -12.34 -9.00 -32.66
C LEU A 318 -11.18 -9.92 -32.30
N GLY A 319 -11.45 -11.16 -31.86
CA GLY A 319 -10.41 -12.14 -31.56
C GLY A 319 -9.49 -12.44 -32.75
N GLN A 320 -10.04 -12.58 -33.96
CA GLN A 320 -9.25 -12.83 -35.18
C GLN A 320 -8.45 -11.60 -35.62
N VAL A 321 -9.02 -10.42 -35.42
CA VAL A 321 -8.35 -9.16 -35.77
C VAL A 321 -7.20 -8.87 -34.80
N LEU A 322 -7.42 -9.09 -33.50
CA LEU A 322 -6.37 -8.97 -32.49
C LEU A 322 -5.24 -9.98 -32.72
N ASP A 323 -5.56 -11.23 -33.07
CA ASP A 323 -4.56 -12.24 -33.46
C ASP A 323 -3.68 -11.76 -34.62
N THR A 324 -4.30 -11.25 -35.69
CA THR A 324 -3.60 -10.76 -36.86
C THR A 324 -2.72 -9.56 -36.53
N LEU A 325 -3.23 -8.60 -35.76
CA LEU A 325 -2.51 -7.38 -35.37
C LEU A 325 -1.37 -7.67 -34.40
N GLU A 326 -1.58 -8.55 -33.42
CA GLU A 326 -0.54 -9.00 -32.50
C GLU A 326 0.63 -9.62 -33.28
N THR A 327 0.33 -10.54 -34.20
CA THR A 327 1.33 -11.22 -35.03
C THR A 327 2.12 -10.22 -35.88
N LYS A 328 1.42 -9.30 -36.53
CA LYS A 328 2.02 -8.29 -37.41
C LYS A 328 2.94 -7.35 -36.63
N THR A 329 2.42 -6.73 -35.58
CA THR A 329 3.17 -5.74 -34.77
C THR A 329 4.36 -6.39 -34.08
N ARG A 330 4.27 -7.67 -33.69
CA ARG A 330 5.38 -8.42 -33.10
C ARG A 330 6.49 -8.66 -34.13
N ALA A 331 6.13 -9.10 -35.33
CA ALA A 331 7.09 -9.35 -36.41
C ALA A 331 7.77 -8.05 -36.85
N GLU A 332 7.03 -6.94 -36.89
CA GLU A 332 7.57 -5.60 -37.18
C GLU A 332 8.56 -5.17 -36.09
N HIS A 333 8.22 -5.33 -34.81
CA HIS A 333 9.11 -5.03 -33.69
C HIS A 333 10.39 -5.89 -33.73
N ALA A 334 10.26 -7.22 -33.86
CA ALA A 334 11.40 -8.12 -33.98
C ALA A 334 12.31 -7.80 -35.18
N SER A 335 11.77 -7.21 -36.25
CA SER A 335 12.57 -6.78 -37.41
C SER A 335 13.36 -5.48 -37.18
N ARG A 336 12.89 -4.62 -36.26
CA ARG A 336 13.54 -3.34 -35.91
C ARG A 336 14.69 -3.54 -34.92
N GLY A 337 14.63 -4.57 -34.08
CA GLY A 337 15.67 -4.84 -33.08
C GLY A 337 15.79 -3.68 -32.09
N SER A 338 16.97 -3.05 -32.01
CA SER A 338 17.23 -1.94 -31.09
C SER A 338 16.76 -0.55 -31.57
N ASP A 339 16.21 -0.43 -32.78
CA ASP A 339 15.62 0.83 -33.28
C ASP A 339 14.16 0.95 -32.80
N VAL A 340 14.03 1.22 -31.50
CA VAL A 340 12.78 1.19 -30.74
C VAL A 340 11.86 2.36 -31.11
N ASP A 341 10.59 2.05 -31.36
CA ASP A 341 9.53 3.03 -31.59
C ASP A 341 8.57 2.97 -30.39
N GLU A 342 8.81 3.80 -29.38
CA GLU A 342 7.99 3.92 -28.16
C GLU A 342 6.48 4.07 -28.47
N GLY A 343 6.18 4.64 -29.65
CA GLY A 343 4.82 4.76 -30.14
C GLY A 343 4.16 3.41 -30.46
N GLU A 344 4.89 2.47 -31.06
CA GLU A 344 4.37 1.14 -31.38
C GLU A 344 4.20 0.27 -30.13
N GLU A 345 5.04 0.45 -29.10
CA GLU A 345 4.85 -0.20 -27.80
C GLU A 345 3.53 0.21 -27.16
N SER A 346 3.25 1.51 -27.12
CA SER A 346 1.97 2.05 -26.64
C SER A 346 0.77 1.46 -27.39
N TYR A 347 0.93 1.20 -28.69
CA TYR A 347 -0.10 0.55 -29.50
C TYR A 347 -0.29 -0.93 -29.14
N ARG A 348 0.79 -1.69 -28.97
CA ARG A 348 0.73 -3.08 -28.49
C ARG A 348 0.07 -3.17 -27.11
N GLU A 349 0.41 -2.27 -26.20
CA GLU A 349 -0.22 -2.17 -24.88
C GLU A 349 -1.74 -1.92 -25.02
N ALA A 350 -2.16 -1.00 -25.90
CA ALA A 350 -3.57 -0.74 -26.16
C ALA A 350 -4.31 -1.96 -26.75
N LEU A 351 -3.66 -2.74 -27.62
CA LEU A 351 -4.21 -4.00 -28.14
C LEU A 351 -4.33 -5.07 -27.05
N GLY A 352 -3.33 -5.18 -26.15
CA GLY A 352 -3.37 -6.06 -24.99
C GLY A 352 -4.51 -5.71 -24.04
N LYS A 353 -4.71 -4.41 -23.74
CA LYS A 353 -5.86 -3.91 -22.96
C LYS A 353 -7.20 -4.25 -23.61
N LEU A 354 -7.30 -4.13 -24.94
CA LEU A 354 -8.50 -4.48 -25.69
C LEU A 354 -8.79 -5.99 -25.62
N LEU A 355 -7.77 -6.84 -25.80
CA LEU A 355 -7.90 -8.29 -25.64
C LEU A 355 -8.31 -8.66 -24.21
N ASN A 356 -7.71 -8.02 -23.21
CA ASN A 356 -8.03 -8.25 -21.80
C ASN A 356 -9.51 -7.98 -21.52
N VAL A 357 -10.06 -6.85 -21.99
CA VAL A 357 -11.49 -6.55 -21.82
C VAL A 357 -12.38 -7.53 -22.57
N LEU A 358 -12.02 -7.92 -23.81
CA LEU A 358 -12.74 -8.97 -24.55
C LEU A 358 -12.76 -10.29 -23.79
N GLY A 359 -11.61 -10.73 -23.28
CA GLY A 359 -11.45 -11.96 -22.53
C GLY A 359 -12.23 -11.97 -21.21
N LEU A 360 -12.28 -10.84 -20.50
CA LEU A 360 -13.08 -10.69 -19.28
C LEU A 360 -14.59 -10.80 -19.57
N GLU A 361 -15.07 -10.16 -20.64
CA GLU A 361 -16.48 -10.25 -21.04
C GLU A 361 -16.85 -11.67 -21.52
N LEU A 362 -15.97 -12.35 -22.25
CA LEU A 362 -16.13 -13.77 -22.60
C LEU A 362 -16.15 -14.66 -21.34
N SER A 363 -15.27 -14.39 -20.37
CA SER A 363 -15.21 -15.15 -19.12
C SER A 363 -16.50 -15.00 -18.30
N LYS A 364 -17.08 -13.78 -18.24
CA LYS A 364 -18.39 -13.55 -17.62
C LYS A 364 -19.50 -14.32 -18.33
N LEU A 365 -19.52 -14.32 -19.67
CA LEU A 365 -20.50 -15.09 -20.44
C LEU A 365 -20.41 -16.60 -20.14
N VAL A 366 -19.20 -17.13 -19.96
CA VAL A 366 -18.99 -18.56 -19.66
C VAL A 366 -19.36 -18.93 -18.21
N GLU A 367 -19.10 -18.04 -17.25
CA GLU A 367 -19.32 -18.35 -15.82
C GLU A 367 -20.70 -17.97 -15.28
N GLU A 368 -21.28 -16.87 -15.75
CA GLU A 368 -22.47 -16.26 -15.16
C GLU A 368 -23.76 -16.57 -15.95
N CYS A 369 -23.63 -17.02 -17.20
CA CYS A 369 -24.80 -17.28 -18.06
C CYS A 369 -25.43 -18.65 -17.74
N PRO A 370 -26.76 -18.72 -17.54
CA PRO A 370 -27.46 -19.99 -17.30
C PRO A 370 -27.79 -20.76 -18.59
N ILE A 371 -27.56 -20.18 -19.78
CA ILE A 371 -27.95 -20.76 -21.08
C ILE A 371 -26.78 -21.53 -21.68
N GLU A 372 -26.90 -22.86 -21.77
CA GLU A 372 -25.82 -23.78 -22.17
C GLU A 372 -25.27 -23.51 -23.58
N ASP A 373 -26.12 -23.24 -24.57
CA ASP A 373 -25.68 -22.95 -25.95
C ASP A 373 -24.79 -21.69 -26.03
N ILE A 374 -25.16 -20.65 -25.29
CA ILE A 374 -24.38 -19.39 -25.20
C ILE A 374 -23.05 -19.65 -24.49
N CYS A 375 -23.05 -20.45 -23.42
CA CYS A 375 -21.84 -20.84 -22.72
C CYS A 375 -20.89 -21.65 -23.62
N ASN A 376 -21.42 -22.55 -24.44
CA ASN A 376 -20.64 -23.36 -25.37
C ASN A 376 -20.00 -22.50 -26.47
N GLU A 377 -20.76 -21.60 -27.10
CA GLU A 377 -20.23 -20.65 -28.09
C GLU A 377 -19.21 -19.68 -27.45
N GLY A 378 -19.52 -19.15 -26.27
CA GLY A 378 -18.60 -18.30 -25.50
C GLY A 378 -17.30 -19.01 -25.14
N THR A 379 -17.38 -20.29 -24.76
CA THR A 379 -16.19 -21.13 -24.47
C THR A 379 -15.33 -21.34 -25.72
N GLN A 380 -15.95 -21.52 -26.89
CA GLN A 380 -15.22 -21.65 -28.15
C GLN A 380 -14.43 -20.36 -28.47
N LEU A 381 -15.08 -19.20 -28.38
CA LEU A 381 -14.45 -17.90 -28.61
C LEU A 381 -13.37 -17.58 -27.57
N LEU A 382 -13.61 -17.95 -26.31
CA LEU A 382 -12.63 -17.83 -25.23
C LEU A 382 -11.37 -18.65 -25.54
N ASN A 383 -11.54 -19.93 -25.90
CA ASN A 383 -10.43 -20.83 -26.24
C ASN A 383 -9.61 -20.33 -27.43
N GLN A 384 -10.23 -19.68 -28.42
CA GLN A 384 -9.53 -19.04 -29.54
C GLN A 384 -8.68 -17.84 -29.11
N SER A 385 -9.04 -17.18 -28.01
CA SER A 385 -8.35 -15.98 -27.51
C SER A 385 -7.15 -16.32 -26.61
N LEU A 386 -7.13 -17.51 -26.00
CA LEU A 386 -6.06 -17.93 -25.07
C LEU A 386 -4.64 -17.91 -25.67
N PRO A 387 -4.40 -18.39 -26.91
CA PRO A 387 -3.06 -18.32 -27.51
C PRO A 387 -2.59 -16.88 -27.77
N VAL A 388 -3.52 -15.97 -28.09
CA VAL A 388 -3.21 -14.54 -28.28
C VAL A 388 -2.84 -13.91 -26.94
N MET A 389 -3.56 -14.27 -25.87
CA MET A 389 -3.25 -13.81 -24.50
C MET A 389 -1.84 -14.23 -24.06
N LEU A 390 -1.47 -15.50 -24.25
CA LEU A 390 -0.11 -15.97 -23.92
C LEU A 390 0.97 -15.28 -24.73
N ARG A 391 0.63 -14.89 -25.96
CA ARG A 391 1.53 -14.11 -26.81
C ARG A 391 1.77 -12.71 -26.24
N PHE A 392 0.73 -11.97 -25.88
CA PHE A 392 0.91 -10.67 -25.20
C PHE A 392 1.64 -10.82 -23.84
N MET A 393 1.40 -11.91 -23.11
CA MET A 393 2.12 -12.19 -21.86
C MET A 393 3.62 -12.47 -22.09
N ALA A 394 3.98 -13.06 -23.23
CA ALA A 394 5.35 -13.37 -23.60
C ALA A 394 6.08 -12.19 -24.28
N ASP A 395 5.48 -10.99 -24.26
CA ASP A 395 6.09 -9.80 -24.82
C ASP A 395 7.37 -9.43 -24.05
N GLU A 396 8.33 -8.83 -24.75
CA GLU A 396 9.59 -8.39 -24.17
C GLU A 396 9.33 -7.28 -23.13
N TYR A 397 8.37 -6.39 -23.41
CA TYR A 397 8.02 -5.28 -22.53
C TYR A 397 7.03 -5.71 -21.44
N ASP A 398 7.39 -5.38 -20.20
CA ASP A 398 6.62 -5.74 -19.02
C ASP A 398 5.27 -5.02 -18.96
N ASP A 399 5.18 -3.79 -19.45
CA ASP A 399 3.93 -3.04 -19.56
C ASP A 399 2.90 -3.78 -20.42
N THR A 400 3.32 -4.25 -21.61
CA THR A 400 2.45 -5.03 -22.51
C THR A 400 2.05 -6.36 -21.88
N CYS A 401 3.00 -7.05 -21.23
CA CYS A 401 2.76 -8.28 -20.49
C CYS A 401 1.70 -8.10 -19.39
N SER A 402 1.77 -7.01 -18.62
CA SER A 402 0.86 -6.78 -17.48
C SER A 402 -0.59 -6.54 -17.90
N THR A 403 -0.84 -6.08 -19.13
CA THR A 403 -2.20 -5.73 -19.61
C THR A 403 -3.20 -6.88 -19.57
N ILE A 404 -2.73 -8.12 -19.72
CA ILE A 404 -3.59 -9.33 -19.79
C ILE A 404 -3.81 -10.00 -18.44
N PHE A 405 -3.14 -9.53 -17.38
CA PHE A 405 -3.16 -10.17 -16.07
C PHE A 405 -4.59 -10.37 -15.53
N PRO A 406 -5.51 -9.37 -15.58
CA PRO A 406 -6.89 -9.58 -15.13
C PRO A 406 -7.61 -10.70 -15.88
N PHE A 407 -7.43 -10.79 -17.20
CA PHE A 407 -8.02 -11.86 -18.01
C PHE A 407 -7.45 -13.22 -17.63
N LEU A 408 -6.13 -13.35 -17.45
CA LEU A 408 -5.50 -14.58 -16.98
C LEU A 408 -6.00 -15.00 -15.59
N GLN A 409 -6.18 -14.04 -14.67
CA GLN A 409 -6.76 -14.29 -13.34
C GLN A 409 -8.18 -14.87 -13.43
N ALA A 410 -9.01 -14.33 -14.33
CA ALA A 410 -10.36 -14.84 -14.56
C ALA A 410 -10.35 -16.28 -15.08
N VAL A 411 -9.53 -16.58 -16.09
CA VAL A 411 -9.41 -17.95 -16.65
C VAL A 411 -8.93 -18.95 -15.60
N LEU A 412 -7.87 -18.63 -14.86
CA LEU A 412 -7.35 -19.51 -13.80
C LEU A 412 -8.34 -19.63 -12.63
N GLY A 413 -9.08 -18.57 -12.31
CA GLY A 413 -10.18 -18.60 -11.36
C GLY A 413 -11.25 -19.60 -11.75
N SER A 414 -11.64 -19.60 -13.03
CA SER A 414 -12.58 -20.56 -13.61
C SER A 414 -12.08 -22.00 -13.48
N TYR A 415 -10.83 -22.25 -13.85
CA TYR A 415 -10.24 -23.59 -13.78
C TYR A 415 -10.12 -24.09 -12.34
N LYS A 416 -9.80 -23.21 -11.39
CA LYS A 416 -9.84 -23.54 -9.95
C LYS A 416 -11.24 -23.94 -9.48
N LYS A 417 -12.29 -23.22 -9.91
CA LYS A 417 -13.69 -23.57 -9.57
C LYS A 417 -14.05 -24.94 -10.16
N ALA A 418 -13.75 -25.16 -11.44
CA ALA A 418 -14.01 -26.43 -12.13
C ALA A 418 -13.30 -27.63 -11.47
N ARG A 419 -12.05 -27.44 -11.05
CA ARG A 419 -11.25 -28.47 -10.35
C ARG A 419 -11.76 -28.77 -8.94
N LYS A 420 -12.40 -27.80 -8.27
CA LYS A 420 -13.06 -28.03 -6.98
C LYS A 420 -14.37 -28.80 -7.12
N SER A 421 -15.10 -28.60 -8.23
CA SER A 421 -16.39 -29.25 -8.48
C SER A 421 -16.27 -30.67 -9.06
N SER A 422 -15.17 -30.99 -9.76
CA SER A 422 -14.94 -32.31 -10.35
C SER A 422 -13.57 -32.89 -9.95
N SER A 423 -13.56 -34.17 -9.58
CA SER A 423 -12.33 -34.93 -9.30
C SER A 423 -11.71 -35.56 -10.56
N GLU A 424 -12.33 -35.38 -11.72
CA GLU A 424 -11.84 -35.94 -12.98
C GLU A 424 -10.53 -35.26 -13.44
N PRO A 425 -9.68 -35.96 -14.23
CA PRO A 425 -8.50 -35.36 -14.83
C PRO A 425 -8.84 -34.10 -15.63
N LEU A 426 -7.90 -33.15 -15.68
CA LEU A 426 -8.05 -31.98 -16.54
C LEU A 426 -8.15 -32.40 -17.99
N ASP A 427 -9.04 -31.75 -18.75
CA ASP A 427 -9.09 -31.92 -20.20
C ASP A 427 -7.74 -31.57 -20.84
N GLU A 428 -7.39 -32.29 -21.91
CA GLU A 428 -6.09 -32.18 -22.57
C GLU A 428 -5.84 -30.76 -23.10
N SER A 429 -6.89 -30.09 -23.59
CA SER A 429 -6.80 -28.70 -24.07
C SER A 429 -6.39 -27.74 -22.93
N ARG A 430 -7.00 -27.88 -21.75
CA ARG A 430 -6.68 -27.06 -20.56
C ARG A 430 -5.28 -27.38 -20.05
N ARG A 431 -4.91 -28.67 -20.02
CA ARG A 431 -3.56 -29.09 -19.62
C ARG A 431 -2.50 -28.50 -20.55
N SER A 432 -2.71 -28.54 -21.87
CA SER A 432 -1.82 -27.95 -22.88
C SER A 432 -1.68 -26.44 -22.73
N PHE A 433 -2.78 -25.73 -22.44
CA PHE A 433 -2.74 -24.32 -22.11
C PHE A 433 -1.91 -24.03 -20.86
N LEU A 434 -2.08 -24.80 -19.77
CA LEU A 434 -1.29 -24.63 -18.53
C LEU A 434 0.19 -24.90 -18.75
N ILE A 435 0.56 -25.87 -19.60
CA ILE A 435 1.95 -26.11 -19.98
C ILE A 435 2.52 -24.87 -20.67
N SER A 436 1.83 -24.35 -21.67
CA SER A 436 2.26 -23.17 -22.43
C SER A 436 2.37 -21.93 -21.53
N LEU A 437 1.40 -21.75 -20.63
CA LEU A 437 1.40 -20.69 -19.62
C LEU A 437 2.62 -20.79 -18.70
N LEU A 438 2.93 -21.98 -18.18
CA LEU A 438 4.11 -22.18 -17.32
C LEU A 438 5.41 -21.88 -18.06
N THR A 439 5.52 -22.22 -19.33
CA THR A 439 6.69 -21.86 -20.14
C THR A 439 6.85 -20.34 -20.23
N VAL A 440 5.77 -19.60 -20.50
CA VAL A 440 5.80 -18.12 -20.55
C VAL A 440 6.13 -17.51 -19.19
N ILE A 441 5.52 -18.00 -18.11
CA ILE A 441 5.82 -17.55 -16.74
C ILE A 441 7.31 -17.75 -16.43
N LEU A 442 7.87 -18.93 -16.71
CA LEU A 442 9.27 -19.23 -16.43
C LEU A 442 10.23 -18.37 -17.26
N GLN A 443 9.85 -18.01 -18.49
CA GLN A 443 10.60 -17.07 -19.31
C GLN A 443 10.58 -15.66 -18.72
N LYS A 444 9.41 -15.14 -18.33
CA LYS A 444 9.26 -13.78 -17.77
C LYS A 444 9.76 -13.64 -16.33
N LEU A 445 9.97 -14.73 -15.59
CA LEU A 445 10.63 -14.71 -14.28
C LEU A 445 12.14 -14.48 -14.39
N LYS A 446 12.72 -14.69 -15.58
CA LYS A 446 14.16 -14.56 -15.83
C LYS A 446 14.54 -13.09 -15.93
N TRP A 447 15.69 -12.72 -15.37
CA TRP A 447 16.31 -11.43 -15.66
C TRP A 447 16.66 -11.32 -17.14
N ASP A 448 16.59 -10.10 -17.67
CA ASP A 448 17.23 -9.78 -18.94
C ASP A 448 18.74 -10.13 -18.85
N GLU A 449 19.29 -10.66 -19.93
CA GLU A 449 20.69 -11.05 -20.00
C GLU A 449 21.63 -9.85 -19.95
N GLU A 450 21.21 -8.72 -20.51
CA GLU A 450 21.98 -7.48 -20.57
C GLU A 450 21.80 -6.59 -19.32
N ALA A 451 20.87 -6.95 -18.43
CA ALA A 451 20.67 -6.21 -17.19
C ALA A 451 21.91 -6.31 -16.28
N ASP A 452 22.30 -5.17 -15.73
CA ASP A 452 23.23 -5.10 -14.60
C ASP A 452 22.48 -4.62 -13.36
N PRO A 453 22.09 -5.52 -12.43
CA PRO A 453 21.40 -5.15 -11.21
C PRO A 453 22.16 -4.17 -10.31
N GLU A 454 23.46 -3.93 -10.54
CA GLU A 454 24.22 -2.92 -9.79
C GLU A 454 24.02 -1.51 -10.35
N ASP A 455 23.89 -1.39 -11.67
CA ASP A 455 23.74 -0.11 -12.38
C ASP A 455 22.27 0.28 -12.61
N MET A 456 21.33 -0.64 -12.40
CA MET A 456 19.90 -0.34 -12.48
C MET A 456 19.43 0.58 -11.36
N ASP A 457 18.49 1.47 -11.69
CA ASP A 457 17.77 2.28 -10.71
C ASP A 457 16.92 1.38 -9.80
N ASP A 458 16.72 1.82 -8.55
CA ASP A 458 15.95 1.05 -7.58
C ASP A 458 14.48 0.87 -8.02
N ASP A 459 13.93 1.84 -8.75
CA ASP A 459 12.56 1.79 -9.30
C ASP A 459 12.41 0.64 -10.31
N ASP A 460 13.40 0.43 -11.19
CA ASP A 460 13.37 -0.65 -12.18
C ASP A 460 13.48 -2.04 -11.52
N LYS A 461 14.31 -2.15 -10.47
CA LYS A 461 14.42 -3.38 -9.67
C LYS A 461 13.09 -3.69 -8.97
N VAL A 462 12.45 -2.69 -8.39
CA VAL A 462 11.15 -2.82 -7.74
C VAL A 462 10.09 -3.23 -8.76
N ALA A 463 10.06 -2.62 -9.95
CA ALA A 463 9.12 -2.96 -11.01
C ALA A 463 9.26 -4.43 -11.43
N PHE A 464 10.49 -4.93 -11.61
CA PHE A 464 10.72 -6.33 -11.94
C PHE A 464 10.34 -7.29 -10.81
N GLU A 465 10.61 -6.95 -9.55
CA GLU A 465 10.19 -7.76 -8.40
C GLU A 465 8.65 -7.79 -8.23
N ASP A 466 7.97 -6.68 -8.52
CA ASP A 466 6.50 -6.64 -8.56
C ASP A 466 5.94 -7.51 -9.70
N LEU A 467 6.57 -7.49 -10.88
CA LEU A 467 6.24 -8.41 -11.96
C LEU A 467 6.42 -9.87 -11.51
N ARG A 468 7.55 -10.22 -10.89
CA ARG A 468 7.82 -11.57 -10.37
C ARG A 468 6.76 -12.02 -9.37
N LYS A 469 6.28 -11.11 -8.52
CA LYS A 469 5.22 -11.36 -7.55
C LYS A 469 3.87 -11.65 -8.22
N ASP A 470 3.52 -10.94 -9.29
CA ASP A 470 2.32 -11.21 -10.08
C ASP A 470 2.42 -12.55 -10.82
N LEU A 471 3.54 -12.79 -11.51
CA LEU A 471 3.84 -14.07 -12.17
C LEU A 471 3.77 -15.26 -11.21
N ARG A 472 4.28 -15.08 -10.00
CA ARG A 472 4.18 -16.09 -8.94
C ARG A 472 2.74 -16.34 -8.51
N THR A 473 1.88 -15.33 -8.48
CA THR A 473 0.46 -15.51 -8.17
C THR A 473 -0.24 -16.39 -9.22
N PHE A 474 0.15 -16.27 -10.50
CA PHE A 474 -0.33 -17.15 -11.58
C PHE A 474 0.23 -18.58 -11.48
N MET A 475 1.48 -18.72 -11.08
CA MET A 475 2.08 -20.03 -10.82
C MET A 475 1.44 -20.73 -9.62
N ASP A 476 1.21 -20.03 -8.51
CA ASP A 476 0.45 -20.52 -7.34
C ASP A 476 -0.95 -20.98 -7.79
N ALA A 477 -1.57 -20.20 -8.68
CA ALA A 477 -2.88 -20.54 -9.21
C ALA A 477 -2.87 -21.83 -10.04
N THR A 478 -1.87 -21.98 -10.91
CA THR A 478 -1.66 -23.19 -11.73
C THR A 478 -1.32 -24.40 -10.85
N PHE A 479 -0.54 -24.21 -9.79
CA PHE A 479 -0.18 -25.27 -8.84
C PHE A 479 -1.40 -25.83 -8.10
N VAL A 480 -2.35 -24.97 -7.71
CA VAL A 480 -3.62 -25.39 -7.11
C VAL A 480 -4.47 -26.23 -8.08
N ILE A 481 -4.34 -26.00 -9.39
CA ILE A 481 -5.08 -26.73 -10.43
C ILE A 481 -4.41 -28.08 -10.72
N ASP A 482 -3.10 -28.07 -10.98
CA ASP A 482 -2.27 -29.26 -11.22
C ASP A 482 -0.89 -29.15 -10.55
N GLN A 483 -0.79 -29.73 -9.35
CA GLN A 483 0.44 -29.75 -8.57
C GLN A 483 1.57 -30.53 -9.27
N GLY A 484 1.25 -31.64 -9.96
CA GLY A 484 2.25 -32.50 -10.59
C GLY A 484 2.97 -31.74 -11.69
N LEU A 485 2.19 -31.12 -12.58
CA LEU A 485 2.69 -30.35 -13.71
C LEU A 485 3.68 -29.25 -13.28
N VAL A 486 3.29 -28.41 -12.32
CA VAL A 486 4.16 -27.31 -11.86
C VAL A 486 5.40 -27.86 -11.16
N SER A 487 5.24 -28.85 -10.28
CA SER A 487 6.38 -29.43 -9.55
C SER A 487 7.40 -30.08 -10.50
N ASP A 488 6.93 -30.78 -11.53
CA ASP A 488 7.78 -31.37 -12.57
C ASP A 488 8.53 -30.29 -13.36
N ALA A 489 7.84 -29.26 -13.84
CA ALA A 489 8.43 -28.17 -14.61
C ALA A 489 9.52 -27.43 -13.82
N LEU A 490 9.22 -27.03 -12.58
CA LEU A 490 10.17 -26.33 -11.70
C LEU A 490 11.39 -27.19 -11.37
N SER A 491 11.16 -28.44 -10.96
CA SER A 491 12.25 -29.35 -10.60
C SER A 491 13.15 -29.65 -11.79
N THR A 492 12.57 -29.86 -12.98
CA THR A 492 13.32 -30.18 -14.19
C THR A 492 14.19 -28.99 -14.62
N LEU A 493 13.65 -27.77 -14.62
CA LEU A 493 14.42 -26.57 -14.98
C LEU A 493 15.58 -26.32 -14.01
N ALA A 494 15.30 -26.34 -12.70
CA ALA A 494 16.30 -26.09 -11.67
C ALA A 494 17.40 -27.17 -11.67
N LEU A 495 17.03 -28.46 -11.65
CA LEU A 495 17.98 -29.57 -11.63
C LEU A 495 18.82 -29.63 -12.91
N ASN A 496 18.23 -29.41 -14.09
CA ASN A 496 19.00 -29.43 -15.35
C ASN A 496 20.05 -28.32 -15.38
N THR A 497 19.68 -27.12 -14.94
CA THR A 497 20.58 -25.95 -14.92
C THR A 497 21.73 -26.15 -13.94
N MET A 498 21.43 -26.59 -12.71
CA MET A 498 22.45 -26.85 -11.69
C MET A 498 23.39 -28.00 -12.09
N ASN A 499 22.85 -29.10 -12.63
CA ASN A 499 23.66 -30.23 -13.08
C ASN A 499 24.52 -29.88 -14.31
N ALA A 500 24.03 -29.03 -15.21
CA ALA A 500 24.81 -28.55 -16.35
C ALA A 500 26.05 -27.76 -15.88
N TYR A 501 25.86 -26.82 -14.96
CA TYR A 501 26.96 -26.05 -14.38
C TYR A 501 27.96 -26.96 -13.63
N GLN A 502 27.46 -27.90 -12.83
CA GLN A 502 28.32 -28.85 -12.10
C GLN A 502 29.19 -29.72 -13.04
N ARG A 503 28.71 -30.01 -14.25
CA ARG A 503 29.47 -30.74 -15.29
C ARG A 503 30.43 -29.85 -16.09
N GLY A 504 30.53 -28.56 -15.77
CA GLY A 504 31.37 -27.59 -16.45
C GLY A 504 30.77 -27.03 -17.74
N VAL A 505 29.46 -27.17 -17.96
CA VAL A 505 28.77 -26.49 -19.07
C VAL A 505 28.60 -25.01 -18.71
N SER A 506 28.86 -24.12 -19.67
CA SER A 506 28.61 -22.69 -19.49
C SER A 506 27.12 -22.43 -19.32
N VAL A 507 26.73 -21.84 -18.19
CA VAL A 507 25.36 -21.43 -17.87
C VAL A 507 25.37 -19.92 -17.69
N LYS A 508 24.46 -19.21 -18.37
CA LYS A 508 24.34 -17.75 -18.26
C LYS A 508 23.90 -17.36 -16.85
N TRP A 509 24.25 -16.15 -16.43
CA TRP A 509 24.01 -15.70 -15.05
C TRP A 509 22.51 -15.62 -14.74
N ASN A 510 21.68 -15.18 -15.68
CA ASN A 510 20.23 -15.06 -15.53
C ASN A 510 19.53 -16.44 -15.51
N ASP A 511 20.07 -17.45 -16.21
CA ASP A 511 19.60 -18.84 -16.08
C ASP A 511 20.00 -19.45 -14.72
N ALA A 512 21.23 -19.17 -14.27
CA ALA A 512 21.70 -19.62 -12.96
C ALA A 512 20.90 -18.97 -11.83
N GLU A 513 20.67 -17.66 -11.88
CA GLU A 513 19.84 -16.93 -10.91
C GLU A 513 18.44 -17.51 -10.86
N LEU A 514 17.78 -17.69 -12.02
CA LEU A 514 16.42 -18.22 -12.08
C LEU A 514 16.35 -19.63 -11.47
N ALA A 515 17.35 -20.49 -11.72
CA ALA A 515 17.41 -21.81 -11.12
C ALA A 515 17.45 -21.74 -9.58
N VAL A 516 18.26 -20.85 -9.00
CA VAL A 516 18.32 -20.66 -7.54
C VAL A 516 17.04 -20.01 -7.02
N TYR A 517 16.50 -19.02 -7.72
CA TYR A 517 15.25 -18.34 -7.38
C TYR A 517 14.06 -19.31 -7.35
N ILE A 518 13.98 -20.25 -8.30
CA ILE A 518 12.95 -21.31 -8.29
C ILE A 518 13.03 -22.14 -7.01
N VAL A 519 14.24 -22.54 -6.59
CA VAL A 519 14.43 -23.26 -5.32
C VAL A 519 14.00 -22.37 -4.14
N TYR A 520 14.40 -21.09 -4.16
CA TYR A 520 14.03 -20.10 -3.14
C TYR A 520 12.51 -19.99 -2.95
N ILE A 521 11.72 -19.92 -4.03
CA ILE A 521 10.25 -19.75 -3.94
C ILE A 521 9.46 -21.06 -3.84
N TYR A 522 10.08 -22.23 -4.09
CA TYR A 522 9.33 -23.50 -4.19
C TYR A 522 8.53 -23.84 -2.93
N GLY A 523 9.12 -23.67 -1.73
CA GLY A 523 8.42 -23.92 -0.46
C GLY A 523 7.24 -22.98 -0.21
N GLU A 524 7.28 -21.84 -0.87
CA GLU A 524 6.27 -20.80 -0.83
C GLU A 524 5.12 -21.08 -1.79
N ILE A 525 5.37 -21.76 -2.91
CA ILE A 525 4.36 -22.22 -3.88
C ILE A 525 3.67 -23.49 -3.34
N ASN A 526 4.46 -24.45 -2.83
CA ASN A 526 3.96 -25.72 -2.30
C ASN A 526 3.35 -25.60 -0.89
N LYS A 527 2.38 -24.69 -0.71
CA LYS A 527 1.73 -24.39 0.59
C LYS A 527 0.98 -25.59 1.18
N THR A 528 0.49 -26.49 0.33
CA THR A 528 -0.20 -27.74 0.71
C THR A 528 0.76 -28.89 1.02
N GLY A 529 2.06 -28.70 0.74
CA GLY A 529 3.10 -29.67 1.03
C GLY A 529 3.31 -29.89 2.53
N SER A 530 3.98 -30.99 2.85
CA SER A 530 4.52 -31.27 4.18
C SER A 530 5.38 -30.10 4.66
N LYS A 531 5.32 -29.78 5.96
CA LYS A 531 6.08 -28.68 6.59
C LYS A 531 7.25 -29.19 7.44
N GLY A 532 8.27 -28.35 7.58
CA GLY A 532 9.47 -28.67 8.33
C GLY A 532 10.26 -29.81 7.69
N ARG A 533 10.87 -30.69 8.49
CA ARG A 533 11.72 -31.80 7.99
C ARG A 533 11.05 -32.68 6.93
N THR A 534 9.74 -32.90 7.02
CA THR A 534 8.98 -33.72 6.06
C THR A 534 8.70 -33.02 4.73
N ALA A 535 8.99 -31.71 4.62
CA ALA A 535 8.99 -30.98 3.35
C ALA A 535 10.11 -31.44 2.42
N PHE A 536 11.19 -32.01 2.98
CA PHE A 536 12.42 -32.32 2.26
C PHE A 536 12.65 -33.82 2.08
N CYS A 537 12.07 -34.68 2.90
CA CYS A 537 12.18 -36.14 2.79
C CYS A 537 10.83 -36.85 2.94
N HIS A 538 10.70 -38.00 2.28
CA HIS A 538 9.54 -38.87 2.38
C HIS A 538 9.65 -39.77 3.61
N THR A 539 8.99 -39.37 4.69
CA THR A 539 8.94 -40.16 5.93
C THR A 539 7.71 -41.09 5.95
N PRO A 540 7.79 -42.31 6.50
CA PRO A 540 6.61 -43.12 6.84
C PRO A 540 5.68 -42.37 7.83
N VAL A 541 4.39 -42.71 7.84
CA VAL A 541 3.28 -42.02 8.56
C VAL A 541 3.73 -41.39 9.90
N SER A 542 3.73 -40.04 9.91
CA SER A 542 4.02 -39.12 11.02
C SER A 542 4.81 -39.70 12.20
N VAL A 543 6.14 -39.59 12.15
CA VAL A 543 6.99 -39.71 13.36
C VAL A 543 6.39 -38.84 14.47
N ALA A 544 5.99 -39.49 15.58
CA ALA A 544 5.42 -38.83 16.75
C ALA A 544 6.34 -37.67 17.17
N LYS A 545 5.76 -36.50 17.51
CA LYS A 545 6.53 -35.25 17.76
C LYS A 545 7.70 -35.46 18.73
N GLU A 546 7.54 -36.34 19.70
CA GLU A 546 8.54 -36.71 20.72
C GLU A 546 9.76 -37.45 20.13
N LYS A 547 9.54 -38.33 19.14
CA LYS A 547 10.61 -39.13 18.50
C LYS A 547 11.31 -38.42 17.35
N ARG A 548 10.83 -37.24 16.93
CA ARG A 548 11.41 -36.48 15.81
C ARG A 548 12.84 -36.02 16.06
N LYS A 549 13.25 -35.82 17.32
CA LYS A 549 14.63 -35.41 17.63
C LYS A 549 15.64 -36.57 17.58
N GLU A 550 15.17 -37.80 17.76
CA GLU A 550 15.99 -39.03 17.82
C GLU A 550 16.03 -39.78 16.49
N THR A 551 15.10 -39.48 15.57
CA THR A 551 15.03 -40.13 14.27
C THR A 551 16.13 -39.60 13.35
N ASP A 552 16.88 -40.49 12.74
CA ASP A 552 17.79 -40.14 11.65
C ASP A 552 17.00 -39.97 10.34
N TYR A 553 17.02 -38.77 9.78
CA TYR A 553 16.31 -38.45 8.53
C TYR A 553 17.19 -38.61 7.29
N SER A 554 18.48 -38.88 7.46
CA SER A 554 19.44 -39.03 6.35
C SER A 554 19.09 -40.23 5.45
N GLU A 555 18.55 -41.29 6.04
CA GLU A 555 18.21 -42.54 5.34
C GLU A 555 16.94 -42.46 4.47
N TYR A 556 16.10 -41.44 4.66
CA TYR A 556 14.86 -41.30 3.89
C TYR A 556 15.09 -40.67 2.51
N PRO A 557 14.34 -41.11 1.47
CA PRO A 557 14.45 -40.53 0.14
C PRO A 557 13.98 -39.08 0.14
N LEU A 558 14.68 -38.23 -0.61
CA LEU A 558 14.36 -36.81 -0.72
C LEU A 558 13.08 -36.63 -1.53
N THR A 559 12.32 -35.61 -1.15
CA THR A 559 11.29 -35.03 -2.03
C THR A 559 11.97 -34.23 -3.14
N LYS A 560 11.22 -33.83 -4.17
CA LYS A 560 11.72 -32.92 -5.22
C LYS A 560 12.34 -31.64 -4.66
N HIS A 561 11.74 -31.06 -3.61
CA HIS A 561 12.32 -29.89 -2.95
C HIS A 561 13.67 -30.23 -2.32
N GLY A 562 13.70 -31.31 -1.53
CA GLY A 562 14.95 -31.77 -0.90
C GLY A 562 16.04 -32.09 -1.92
N GLU A 563 15.69 -32.69 -3.06
CA GLU A 563 16.62 -32.99 -4.15
C GLU A 563 17.19 -31.71 -4.77
N MET A 564 16.35 -30.72 -5.09
CA MET A 564 16.81 -29.43 -5.61
C MET A 564 17.77 -28.72 -4.63
N LEU A 565 17.45 -28.68 -3.34
CA LEU A 565 18.33 -28.08 -2.34
C LEU A 565 19.65 -28.85 -2.18
N TYR A 566 19.58 -30.18 -2.19
CA TYR A 566 20.77 -31.03 -2.12
C TYR A 566 21.71 -30.78 -3.30
N VAL A 567 21.17 -30.71 -4.52
CA VAL A 567 21.94 -30.40 -5.73
C VAL A 567 22.44 -28.94 -5.70
N LEU A 568 21.66 -27.99 -5.20
CA LEU A 568 22.08 -26.58 -5.08
C LEU A 568 23.33 -26.43 -4.21
N VAL A 569 23.38 -27.09 -3.05
CA VAL A 569 24.57 -27.03 -2.16
C VAL A 569 25.80 -27.66 -2.84
N GLN A 570 25.60 -28.61 -3.74
CA GLN A 570 26.66 -29.32 -4.47
C GLN A 570 27.03 -28.69 -5.84
N SER A 571 26.24 -27.73 -6.33
CA SER A 571 26.39 -27.19 -7.68
C SER A 571 27.61 -26.27 -7.81
N GLY A 572 28.06 -25.67 -6.71
CA GLY A 572 29.13 -24.66 -6.71
C GLY A 572 28.64 -23.25 -7.03
N PHE A 573 27.33 -23.01 -7.08
CA PHE A 573 26.76 -21.66 -7.30
C PHE A 573 27.12 -20.63 -6.22
N SER A 574 27.54 -21.07 -5.03
CA SER A 574 28.10 -20.18 -4.01
C SER A 574 29.37 -19.43 -4.45
N ALA A 575 30.09 -19.96 -5.45
CA ALA A 575 31.28 -19.34 -6.03
C ALA A 575 31.02 -18.81 -7.46
N TYR A 576 29.75 -18.64 -7.86
CA TYR A 576 29.41 -18.14 -9.18
C TYR A 576 29.90 -16.68 -9.34
N PRO A 577 30.46 -16.27 -10.49
CA PRO A 577 31.08 -14.93 -10.64
C PRO A 577 30.11 -13.77 -10.48
N ASN A 578 28.87 -13.92 -10.95
CA ASN A 578 27.83 -12.91 -10.79
C ASN A 578 27.30 -12.91 -9.35
N LYS A 579 27.32 -11.74 -8.72
CA LYS A 579 26.99 -11.55 -7.30
C LYS A 579 25.53 -11.86 -6.97
N THR A 580 24.61 -11.55 -7.88
CA THR A 580 23.17 -11.83 -7.72
C THR A 580 22.93 -13.33 -7.54
N VAL A 581 23.60 -14.17 -8.33
CA VAL A 581 23.51 -15.64 -8.19
C VAL A 581 24.05 -16.12 -6.84
N ALA A 582 25.22 -15.63 -6.44
CA ALA A 582 25.84 -16.00 -5.17
C ALA A 582 25.00 -15.54 -3.96
N MET A 583 24.44 -14.32 -4.00
CA MET A 583 23.54 -13.84 -2.95
C MET A 583 22.24 -14.62 -2.90
N GLN A 584 21.63 -14.91 -4.05
CA GLN A 584 20.42 -15.72 -4.12
C GLN A 584 20.67 -17.13 -3.54
N PHE A 585 21.87 -17.68 -3.68
CA PHE A 585 22.28 -18.93 -3.02
C PHE A 585 22.26 -18.80 -1.49
N PHE A 586 22.86 -17.74 -0.93
CA PHE A 586 22.88 -17.52 0.52
C PHE A 586 21.47 -17.25 1.08
N GLU A 587 20.62 -16.51 0.38
CA GLU A 587 19.21 -16.32 0.73
C GLU A 587 18.46 -17.65 0.79
N THR A 588 18.68 -18.50 -0.23
CA THR A 588 18.02 -19.80 -0.34
C THR A 588 18.43 -20.75 0.77
N THR A 589 19.73 -20.81 1.09
CA THR A 589 20.23 -21.68 2.17
C THR A 589 19.80 -21.20 3.55
N ALA A 590 19.82 -19.88 3.81
CA ALA A 590 19.34 -19.31 5.08
C ALA A 590 17.82 -19.40 5.25
N ARG A 591 17.04 -19.54 4.16
CA ARG A 591 15.59 -19.70 4.21
C ARG A 591 15.13 -21.07 4.69
N TYR A 592 15.87 -22.12 4.31
CA TYR A 592 15.43 -23.51 4.47
C TYR A 592 16.24 -24.27 5.55
N GLY A 593 16.40 -23.70 6.75
CA GLY A 593 17.15 -24.35 7.85
C GLY A 593 16.70 -25.79 8.16
N ASP A 594 15.39 -26.08 8.07
CA ASP A 594 14.88 -27.44 8.31
C ASP A 594 15.42 -28.52 7.34
N PHE A 595 15.93 -28.15 6.16
CA PHE A 595 16.63 -29.07 5.25
C PHE A 595 17.94 -29.58 5.85
N PHE A 596 18.69 -28.71 6.53
CA PHE A 596 19.98 -29.04 7.14
C PHE A 596 19.84 -29.98 8.34
N LYS A 597 18.65 -30.06 8.94
CA LYS A 597 18.29 -31.07 9.94
C LYS A 597 18.06 -32.46 9.33
N VAL A 598 17.84 -32.55 8.01
CA VAL A 598 17.60 -33.78 7.23
C VAL A 598 18.88 -34.25 6.53
N ARG A 599 19.70 -33.32 6.03
CA ARG A 599 20.99 -33.57 5.37
C ARG A 599 22.09 -32.78 6.08
N LYS A 600 22.58 -33.33 7.20
CA LYS A 600 23.56 -32.66 8.08
C LYS A 600 24.92 -32.48 7.40
N GLU A 601 25.24 -33.34 6.44
CA GLU A 601 26.44 -33.25 5.60
C GLU A 601 26.51 -31.95 4.80
N CYS A 602 25.38 -31.28 4.54
CA CYS A 602 25.32 -30.01 3.83
C CYS A 602 25.64 -28.79 4.71
N ILE A 603 25.70 -28.94 6.04
CA ILE A 603 25.95 -27.81 6.97
C ILE A 603 27.37 -27.27 6.78
N VAL A 604 28.38 -28.14 6.85
CA VAL A 604 29.79 -27.71 6.80
C VAL A 604 30.14 -27.01 5.49
N PRO A 605 29.79 -27.54 4.29
CA PRO A 605 30.06 -26.84 3.03
C PRO A 605 29.37 -25.47 2.93
N THR A 606 28.15 -25.34 3.45
CA THR A 606 27.40 -24.08 3.45
C THR A 606 28.04 -23.06 4.36
N LEU A 607 28.40 -23.46 5.59
CA LEU A 607 29.09 -22.58 6.54
C LEU A 607 30.47 -22.17 6.05
N GLN A 608 31.21 -23.06 5.39
CA GLN A 608 32.49 -22.72 4.77
C GLN A 608 32.32 -21.64 3.70
N ALA A 609 31.31 -21.78 2.82
CA ALA A 609 31.01 -20.79 1.80
C ALA A 609 30.54 -19.45 2.39
N MET A 610 29.78 -19.47 3.47
CA MET A 610 29.42 -18.24 4.18
C MET A 610 30.62 -17.62 4.89
N MET A 611 31.55 -18.41 5.44
CA MET A 611 32.65 -17.91 6.26
C MET A 611 33.80 -17.32 5.43
N ASP A 612 34.08 -17.78 4.22
CA ASP A 612 35.25 -17.33 3.46
C ASP A 612 35.02 -16.02 2.66
N ALA A 613 35.90 -15.74 1.68
CA ALA A 613 35.85 -14.56 0.82
C ALA A 613 34.58 -14.45 -0.04
N ARG A 614 33.76 -15.51 -0.13
CA ARG A 614 32.46 -15.47 -0.80
C ARG A 614 31.38 -14.79 0.04
N GLY A 615 31.49 -14.87 1.37
CA GLY A 615 30.46 -14.41 2.30
C GLY A 615 30.94 -13.34 3.29
N LEU A 616 31.21 -13.74 4.54
CA LEU A 616 31.56 -12.85 5.65
C LEU A 616 32.84 -12.03 5.40
N HIS A 617 33.80 -12.58 4.64
CA HIS A 617 35.03 -11.88 4.27
C HIS A 617 35.00 -11.36 2.82
N ASN A 618 33.80 -11.17 2.25
CA ASN A 618 33.66 -10.56 0.93
C ASN A 618 34.25 -9.14 0.95
N PRO A 619 35.06 -8.76 -0.07
CA PRO A 619 35.65 -7.43 -0.13
C PRO A 619 34.60 -6.30 -0.17
N GLU A 620 33.43 -6.57 -0.73
CA GLU A 620 32.37 -5.59 -0.90
C GLU A 620 31.51 -5.44 0.37
N SER A 621 31.38 -4.20 0.86
CA SER A 621 30.69 -3.92 2.14
C SER A 621 29.18 -4.18 2.08
N SER A 622 28.53 -3.86 0.96
CA SER A 622 27.09 -4.04 0.72
C SER A 622 26.69 -5.52 0.84
N LEU A 623 27.40 -6.41 0.14
CA LEU A 623 27.19 -7.85 0.18
C LEU A 623 27.50 -8.42 1.56
N ARG A 624 28.63 -8.00 2.15
CA ARG A 624 29.07 -8.45 3.47
C ARG A 624 28.02 -8.14 4.54
N SER A 625 27.42 -6.93 4.51
CA SER A 625 26.37 -6.53 5.45
C SER A 625 25.16 -7.46 5.39
N ARG A 626 24.72 -7.85 4.18
CA ARG A 626 23.61 -8.78 4.00
C ARG A 626 23.98 -10.19 4.46
N VAL A 627 25.18 -10.67 4.15
CA VAL A 627 25.63 -12.00 4.57
C VAL A 627 25.77 -12.11 6.09
N PHE A 628 26.10 -11.04 6.82
CA PHE A 628 26.09 -11.03 8.29
C PHE A 628 24.73 -11.45 8.85
N TYR A 629 23.64 -10.89 8.30
CA TYR A 629 22.28 -11.26 8.67
C TYR A 629 21.94 -12.70 8.27
N LEU A 630 22.27 -13.13 7.05
CA LEU A 630 21.96 -14.47 6.55
C LEU A 630 22.68 -15.57 7.35
N PHE A 631 23.96 -15.34 7.65
CA PHE A 631 24.76 -16.20 8.51
C PHE A 631 24.16 -16.29 9.92
N HIS A 632 23.83 -15.15 10.52
CA HIS A 632 23.16 -15.12 11.83
C HIS A 632 21.87 -15.93 11.84
N ARG A 633 21.01 -15.72 10.83
CA ARG A 633 19.75 -16.44 10.69
C ARG A 633 19.97 -17.95 10.58
N PHE A 634 20.91 -18.37 9.73
CA PHE A 634 21.28 -19.77 9.55
C PHE A 634 21.72 -20.42 10.87
N ILE A 635 22.67 -19.78 11.58
CA ILE A 635 23.16 -20.28 12.88
C ILE A 635 22.03 -20.36 13.90
N LYS A 636 21.14 -19.36 13.96
CA LYS A 636 20.04 -19.31 14.92
C LYS A 636 19.01 -20.44 14.69
N GLU A 637 18.69 -20.74 13.44
CA GLU A 637 17.75 -21.80 13.06
C GLU A 637 18.31 -23.21 13.30
N ASP A 638 19.62 -23.41 13.08
CA ASP A 638 20.29 -24.72 13.11
C ASP A 638 21.28 -24.93 14.27
N ARG A 639 21.28 -24.03 15.26
CA ARG A 639 22.22 -24.04 16.41
C ARG A 639 22.41 -25.39 17.11
N ASN A 640 21.37 -26.23 17.15
CA ASN A 640 21.42 -27.54 17.83
C ASN A 640 22.09 -28.64 16.99
N GLU A 641 22.21 -28.43 15.67
CA GLU A 641 22.83 -29.38 14.74
C GLU A 641 24.32 -29.04 14.51
N ILE A 642 24.78 -27.87 14.96
CA ILE A 642 26.18 -27.42 14.85
C ILE A 642 27.02 -28.10 15.95
N PRO A 643 28.08 -28.86 15.59
CA PRO A 643 28.99 -29.44 16.57
C PRO A 643 29.74 -28.37 17.38
N VAL A 644 30.00 -28.64 18.66
CA VAL A 644 30.67 -27.70 19.57
C VAL A 644 32.09 -27.33 19.08
N ASP A 645 32.83 -28.28 18.51
CA ASP A 645 34.17 -28.03 17.94
C ASP A 645 34.12 -27.07 16.74
N LEU A 646 33.08 -27.21 15.90
CA LEU A 646 32.83 -26.31 14.79
C LEU A 646 32.45 -24.92 15.31
N ALA A 647 31.61 -24.83 16.34
CA ALA A 647 31.25 -23.55 16.96
C ALA A 647 32.48 -22.79 17.46
N GLY A 648 33.46 -23.47 18.07
CA GLY A 648 34.73 -22.85 18.45
C GLY A 648 35.51 -22.31 17.25
N SER A 649 35.59 -23.08 16.17
CA SER A 649 36.29 -22.69 14.93
C SER A 649 35.62 -21.51 14.23
N LEU A 650 34.28 -21.45 14.24
CA LEU A 650 33.50 -20.34 13.68
C LEU A 650 33.72 -19.05 14.47
N ILE A 651 33.80 -19.11 15.81
CA ILE A 651 34.09 -17.94 16.65
C ILE A 651 35.48 -17.40 16.31
N GLU A 652 36.49 -18.27 16.21
CA GLU A 652 37.85 -17.88 15.82
C GLU A 652 37.90 -17.27 14.41
N GLY A 653 37.17 -17.87 13.46
CA GLY A 653 37.11 -17.41 12.07
C GLY A 653 36.41 -16.07 11.84
N MET A 654 35.69 -15.53 12.83
CA MET A 654 35.05 -14.21 12.75
C MET A 654 35.74 -13.15 13.62
N ARG A 655 36.81 -13.49 14.36
CA ARG A 655 37.40 -12.58 15.36
C ARG A 655 37.83 -11.24 14.78
N ASP A 656 38.40 -11.25 13.58
CA ASP A 656 38.81 -10.05 12.85
C ASP A 656 37.62 -9.17 12.44
N LEU A 657 36.45 -9.77 12.22
CA LEU A 657 35.20 -9.09 11.89
C LEU A 657 34.48 -8.50 13.11
N LEU A 658 34.94 -8.77 14.34
CA LEU A 658 34.34 -8.24 15.59
C LEU A 658 34.95 -6.91 16.04
N VAL A 659 35.89 -6.35 15.28
CA VAL A 659 36.43 -5.01 15.54
C VAL A 659 35.37 -3.98 15.21
N VAL A 660 34.98 -3.16 16.19
CA VAL A 660 33.95 -2.13 16.02
C VAL A 660 34.43 -1.09 15.00
N GLN A 661 33.73 -1.00 13.88
CA GLN A 661 33.97 0.01 12.85
C GLN A 661 33.08 1.23 13.12
N VAL A 662 33.64 2.42 12.93
CA VAL A 662 32.95 3.69 13.11
C VAL A 662 33.05 4.45 11.80
N GLU A 663 31.89 4.71 11.20
CA GLU A 663 31.75 5.52 10.00
C GLU A 663 31.01 6.81 10.40
N VAL A 664 31.49 7.95 9.91
CA VAL A 664 30.85 9.25 10.16
C VAL A 664 30.22 9.69 8.84
N PRO A 665 28.90 9.90 8.78
CA PRO A 665 28.24 10.30 7.54
C PRO A 665 28.60 11.75 7.17
N GLU A 666 28.48 12.06 5.88
CA GLU A 666 28.46 13.45 5.42
C GLU A 666 27.10 14.06 5.77
N LEU A 667 27.09 15.28 6.32
CA LEU A 667 25.85 15.97 6.66
C LEU A 667 25.25 16.64 5.43
N ASP A 668 23.94 16.44 5.22
CA ASP A 668 23.18 17.14 4.19
C ASP A 668 23.02 18.64 4.49
N SER A 669 23.08 19.01 5.77
CA SER A 669 22.99 20.41 6.22
C SER A 669 23.82 20.68 7.47
N PRO A 670 24.38 21.89 7.63
CA PRO A 670 25.23 22.24 8.77
C PRO A 670 24.48 22.34 10.11
N ASP A 671 23.15 22.32 10.11
CA ASP A 671 22.30 22.40 11.31
C ASP A 671 21.99 21.03 11.92
N GLN A 672 22.36 19.93 11.25
CA GLN A 672 22.17 18.56 11.75
C GLN A 672 23.20 18.21 12.83
N ASP A 673 22.73 17.54 13.89
CA ASP A 673 23.63 16.95 14.89
C ASP A 673 24.31 15.70 14.32
N LEU A 674 25.64 15.78 14.13
CA LEU A 674 26.50 14.70 13.63
C LEU A 674 26.29 13.38 14.37
N LEU A 675 26.13 13.41 15.69
CA LEU A 675 25.98 12.19 16.50
C LEU A 675 24.64 11.51 16.23
N THR A 676 23.56 12.30 16.17
CA THR A 676 22.23 11.78 15.89
C THR A 676 22.14 11.23 14.46
N GLU A 677 22.76 11.91 13.49
CA GLU A 677 22.74 11.45 12.10
C GLU A 677 23.59 10.17 11.92
N ALA A 678 24.79 10.12 12.52
CA ALA A 678 25.65 8.93 12.46
C ALA A 678 25.01 7.66 13.03
N VAL A 679 24.09 7.79 13.99
CA VAL A 679 23.35 6.64 14.55
C VAL A 679 22.10 6.30 13.73
N LYS A 680 21.53 7.27 13.01
CA LYS A 680 20.34 7.06 12.17
C LYS A 680 20.68 6.47 10.81
N THR A 681 21.81 6.88 10.21
CA THR A 681 22.23 6.38 8.91
C THR A 681 22.61 4.90 9.04
N PRO A 682 21.89 3.97 8.38
CA PRO A 682 22.18 2.55 8.49
C PRO A 682 23.56 2.25 7.91
N GLY A 683 24.45 1.73 8.74
CA GLY A 683 25.85 1.49 8.39
C GLY A 683 26.22 0.00 8.42
N ILE A 684 27.49 -0.29 8.11
CA ILE A 684 28.04 -1.65 8.25
C ILE A 684 27.95 -2.17 9.70
N PHE A 685 27.98 -1.25 10.68
CA PHE A 685 27.88 -1.58 12.10
C PHE A 685 26.53 -2.23 12.44
N ASP A 686 25.41 -1.74 11.90
CA ASP A 686 24.08 -2.33 12.16
C ASP A 686 24.02 -3.79 11.70
N ALA A 687 24.65 -4.09 10.57
CA ALA A 687 24.82 -5.47 10.13
C ALA A 687 25.78 -6.26 11.03
N GLN A 688 26.86 -5.63 11.52
CA GLN A 688 27.83 -6.25 12.43
C GLN A 688 27.18 -6.69 13.75
N LEU A 689 26.10 -6.03 14.20
CA LEU A 689 25.33 -6.45 15.37
C LEU A 689 24.81 -7.89 15.26
N TYR A 690 24.51 -8.38 14.05
CA TYR A 690 24.14 -9.78 13.83
C TYR A 690 25.29 -10.74 14.13
N LEU A 691 26.54 -10.36 13.87
CA LEU A 691 27.70 -11.17 14.23
C LEU A 691 27.87 -11.26 15.75
N PHE A 692 27.72 -10.15 16.46
CA PHE A 692 27.76 -10.14 17.92
C PHE A 692 26.67 -11.04 18.54
N GLU A 693 25.44 -10.99 18.03
CA GLU A 693 24.36 -11.91 18.45
C GLU A 693 24.69 -13.38 18.11
N THR A 694 25.32 -13.62 16.98
CA THR A 694 25.74 -14.97 16.54
C THR A 694 26.83 -15.54 17.44
N VAL A 695 27.82 -14.73 17.84
CA VAL A 695 28.84 -15.13 18.81
C VAL A 695 28.21 -15.51 20.15
N GLY A 696 27.26 -14.71 20.65
CA GLY A 696 26.48 -15.06 21.85
C GLY A 696 25.75 -16.40 21.71
N THR A 697 25.14 -16.64 20.54
CA THR A 697 24.44 -17.89 20.23
C THR A 697 25.40 -19.09 20.22
N LEU A 698 26.56 -18.97 19.57
CA LEU A 698 27.57 -20.04 19.51
C LEU A 698 28.19 -20.33 20.88
N ILE A 699 28.49 -19.30 21.68
CA ILE A 699 29.01 -19.47 23.04
C ILE A 699 27.98 -20.19 23.92
N SER A 700 26.68 -19.91 23.74
CA SER A 700 25.62 -20.57 24.52
C SER A 700 25.60 -22.11 24.36
N LEU A 701 26.12 -22.64 23.25
CA LEU A 701 26.21 -24.09 22.99
C LEU A 701 27.18 -24.82 23.94
N PHE A 702 28.13 -24.10 24.55
CA PHE A 702 29.09 -24.64 25.52
C PHE A 702 28.50 -24.80 26.93
N TYR A 703 27.17 -24.85 27.08
CA TYR A 703 26.48 -24.94 28.38
C TYR A 703 26.89 -26.16 29.22
N LYS A 704 27.37 -27.24 28.60
CA LYS A 704 27.88 -28.44 29.29
C LYS A 704 29.24 -28.23 29.96
N SER A 705 29.98 -27.19 29.55
CA SER A 705 31.30 -26.82 30.08
C SER A 705 31.26 -25.37 30.58
N PRO A 706 30.68 -25.07 31.76
CA PRO A 706 30.46 -23.71 32.22
C PRO A 706 31.73 -22.86 32.30
N GLU A 707 32.86 -23.46 32.69
CA GLU A 707 34.18 -22.83 32.77
C GLU A 707 34.67 -22.37 31.40
N GLN A 708 34.63 -23.26 30.40
CA GLN A 708 35.00 -22.95 29.01
C GLN A 708 34.06 -21.89 28.41
N ARG A 709 32.76 -22.00 28.67
CA ARG A 709 31.77 -21.01 28.21
C ARG A 709 32.03 -19.63 28.79
N GLY A 710 32.34 -19.53 30.08
CA GLY A 710 32.71 -18.28 30.75
C GLY A 710 34.01 -17.70 30.19
N ALA A 711 35.04 -18.53 30.01
CA ALA A 711 36.32 -18.10 29.44
C ALA A 711 36.18 -17.59 27.99
N LEU A 712 35.41 -18.28 27.16
CA LEU A 712 35.13 -17.86 25.78
C LEU A 712 34.38 -16.52 25.74
N LEU A 713 33.33 -16.37 26.56
CA LEU A 713 32.60 -15.11 26.67
C LEU A 713 33.52 -13.97 27.10
N LEU A 714 34.33 -14.19 28.13
CA LEU A 714 35.29 -13.19 28.59
C LEU A 714 36.32 -12.83 27.50
N SER A 715 36.75 -13.79 26.67
CA SER A 715 37.70 -13.54 25.59
C SER A 715 37.18 -12.62 24.48
N VAL A 716 35.86 -12.52 24.32
CA VAL A 716 35.19 -11.63 23.34
C VAL A 716 34.78 -10.32 23.99
N VAL A 717 34.27 -10.38 25.21
CA VAL A 717 33.77 -9.22 25.94
C VAL A 717 34.90 -8.33 26.46
N LYS A 718 36.03 -8.90 26.89
CA LYS A 718 37.13 -8.14 27.49
C LYS A 718 37.71 -7.06 26.57
N PRO A 719 38.04 -7.33 25.29
CA PRO A 719 38.48 -6.28 24.36
C PRO A 719 37.49 -5.12 24.25
N LEU A 720 36.19 -5.43 24.18
CA LEU A 720 35.12 -4.42 24.14
C LEU A 720 35.05 -3.59 25.43
N LEU A 721 35.22 -4.22 26.60
CA LEU A 721 35.27 -3.49 27.88
C LEU A 721 36.50 -2.59 28.00
N ASP A 722 37.65 -3.06 27.50
CA ASP A 722 38.90 -2.29 27.47
C ASP A 722 38.75 -1.08 26.54
N ASP A 723 38.14 -1.25 25.36
CA ASP A 723 37.78 -0.17 24.43
C ASP A 723 36.83 0.85 25.08
N LEU A 724 35.76 0.38 25.74
CA LEU A 724 34.80 1.25 26.42
C LEU A 724 35.48 2.10 27.50
N SER A 725 36.37 1.50 28.29
CA SER A 725 37.13 2.19 29.33
C SER A 725 38.07 3.25 28.75
N GLN A 726 38.70 2.96 27.61
CA GLN A 726 39.56 3.91 26.91
C GLN A 726 38.76 5.08 26.31
N ASP A 727 37.61 4.80 25.71
CA ASP A 727 36.75 5.81 25.09
C ASP A 727 36.20 6.77 26.15
N ILE A 728 35.79 6.26 27.33
CA ILE A 728 35.38 7.09 28.49
C ILE A 728 36.47 8.08 28.90
N GLN A 729 37.74 7.66 28.92
CA GLN A 729 38.85 8.55 29.30
C GLN A 729 39.22 9.57 28.21
N THR A 730 38.84 9.28 26.95
CA THR A 730 39.18 10.09 25.79
C THR A 730 38.17 11.23 25.60
N VAL A 731 36.90 11.00 25.90
CA VAL A 731 35.85 12.04 25.83
C VAL A 731 36.11 13.13 26.87
N LYS A 732 36.45 14.33 26.40
CA LYS A 732 36.66 15.53 27.24
C LYS A 732 35.68 16.63 26.91
N SER A 733 35.13 16.60 25.71
CA SER A 733 34.22 17.61 25.18
C SER A 733 33.13 16.97 24.32
N PRO A 734 32.00 17.68 24.08
CA PRO A 734 30.96 17.24 23.16
C PRO A 734 31.41 17.11 21.69
N GLU A 735 32.55 17.69 21.33
CA GLU A 735 33.12 17.64 19.98
C GLU A 735 33.89 16.33 19.70
N ASP A 736 34.11 15.50 20.72
CA ASP A 736 34.77 14.19 20.61
C ASP A 736 33.81 13.12 20.05
N VAL A 737 33.23 13.38 18.87
CA VAL A 737 32.17 12.58 18.23
C VAL A 737 32.58 11.12 18.04
N ILE A 738 33.82 10.87 17.61
CA ILE A 738 34.30 9.51 17.29
C ILE A 738 34.37 8.61 18.55
N PRO A 739 35.05 9.02 19.65
CA PRO A 739 35.00 8.26 20.91
C PRO A 739 33.59 8.03 21.45
N ILE A 740 32.68 9.01 21.33
CA ILE A 740 31.28 8.87 21.77
C ILE A 740 30.56 7.81 20.91
N LEU A 741 30.72 7.88 19.59
CA LEU A 741 30.10 6.93 18.66
C LEU A 741 30.69 5.51 18.82
N LYS A 742 31.99 5.40 19.10
CA LYS A 742 32.63 4.12 19.41
C LYS A 742 32.09 3.54 20.72
N ALA A 743 31.96 4.34 21.78
CA ALA A 743 31.34 3.91 23.03
C ALA A 743 29.88 3.46 22.81
N HIS A 744 29.11 4.18 22.00
CA HIS A 744 27.75 3.80 21.59
C HIS A 744 27.74 2.42 20.92
N HIS A 745 28.58 2.21 19.91
CA HIS A 745 28.70 0.92 19.20
C HIS A 745 29.12 -0.22 20.13
N VAL A 746 30.08 0.01 21.03
CA VAL A 746 30.52 -1.00 22.00
C VAL A 746 29.39 -1.39 22.97
N ILE A 747 28.61 -0.44 23.48
CA ILE A 747 27.44 -0.72 24.34
C ILE A 747 26.42 -1.58 23.57
N MET A 748 26.14 -1.23 22.30
CA MET A 748 25.22 -1.97 21.44
C MET A 748 25.72 -3.39 21.14
N ALA A 749 27.02 -3.57 20.89
CA ALA A 749 27.65 -4.87 20.68
C ALA A 749 27.52 -5.77 21.92
N LEU A 750 27.86 -5.26 23.10
CA LEU A 750 27.72 -5.97 24.39
C LEU A 750 26.27 -6.43 24.64
N GLY A 751 25.30 -5.55 24.36
CA GLY A 751 23.88 -5.88 24.44
C GLY A 751 23.44 -6.98 23.46
N ASN A 752 23.95 -6.97 22.21
CA ASN A 752 23.64 -8.01 21.22
C ASN A 752 24.29 -9.36 21.54
N ILE A 753 25.50 -9.39 22.12
CA ILE A 753 26.09 -10.64 22.62
C ILE A 753 25.17 -11.28 23.66
N ALA A 754 24.63 -10.48 24.60
CA ALA A 754 23.70 -10.98 25.60
C ALA A 754 22.42 -11.53 24.98
N LYS A 755 21.87 -10.87 23.97
CA LYS A 755 20.67 -11.29 23.21
C LYS A 755 20.86 -12.65 22.51
N GLY A 756 22.09 -13.03 22.15
CA GLY A 756 22.40 -14.33 21.56
C GLY A 756 22.17 -15.52 22.50
N PHE A 757 22.15 -15.29 23.82
CA PHE A 757 21.87 -16.33 24.79
C PHE A 757 20.35 -16.61 24.89
N PRO A 758 19.95 -17.82 25.31
CA PRO A 758 18.55 -18.10 25.62
C PRO A 758 18.00 -17.17 26.69
N GLU A 759 16.75 -16.69 26.52
CA GLU A 759 16.07 -15.89 27.53
C GLU A 759 15.93 -16.66 28.86
N PHE A 760 15.97 -15.90 29.96
CA PHE A 760 15.77 -16.44 31.30
C PHE A 760 14.35 -17.00 31.44
N PRO A 761 14.18 -18.29 31.74
CA PRO A 761 12.87 -18.91 31.79
C PRO A 761 12.10 -18.50 33.06
N SER A 762 10.80 -18.23 32.91
CA SER A 762 9.87 -17.99 34.02
C SER A 762 8.60 -18.83 33.82
N PRO A 763 8.35 -19.90 34.62
CA PRO A 763 9.13 -20.36 35.77
C PRO A 763 10.45 -21.06 35.38
N VAL A 764 11.42 -21.09 36.30
CA VAL A 764 12.73 -21.72 36.08
C VAL A 764 12.60 -23.27 36.11
N PRO A 765 13.00 -24.00 35.06
CA PRO A 765 12.95 -25.46 35.03
C PRO A 765 14.00 -26.13 35.94
N ASP A 766 13.70 -27.33 36.43
CA ASP A 766 14.63 -28.15 37.21
C ASP A 766 15.90 -28.48 36.40
N GLY A 767 17.07 -28.20 36.98
CA GLY A 767 18.37 -28.44 36.33
C GLY A 767 18.80 -27.36 35.32
N TYR A 768 18.15 -26.19 35.30
CA TYR A 768 18.56 -25.07 34.46
C TYR A 768 19.99 -24.58 34.80
N ILE A 769 20.86 -24.53 33.81
CA ILE A 769 22.22 -24.03 33.94
C ILE A 769 22.21 -22.53 33.63
N LEU A 770 22.44 -21.73 34.66
CA LEU A 770 22.53 -20.27 34.54
C LEU A 770 23.59 -19.87 33.50
N PRO A 771 23.40 -18.79 32.74
CA PRO A 771 24.45 -18.21 31.90
C PRO A 771 25.64 -17.72 32.76
N PRO A 772 26.77 -17.29 32.18
CA PRO A 772 27.89 -16.70 32.93
C PRO A 772 27.52 -15.34 33.58
N VAL A 773 26.73 -15.38 34.65
CA VAL A 773 26.13 -14.19 35.28
C VAL A 773 27.18 -13.22 35.79
N ASP A 774 28.32 -13.70 36.29
CA ASP A 774 29.41 -12.84 36.77
C ASP A 774 29.96 -11.95 35.65
N VAL A 775 30.11 -12.50 34.44
CA VAL A 775 30.59 -11.75 33.27
C VAL A 775 29.53 -10.75 32.82
N PHE A 776 28.26 -11.14 32.74
CA PHE A 776 27.18 -10.21 32.38
C PHE A 776 26.95 -9.11 33.41
N SER A 777 27.18 -9.38 34.69
CA SER A 777 27.13 -8.37 35.75
C SER A 777 28.27 -7.37 35.61
N GLN A 778 29.49 -7.83 35.28
CA GLN A 778 30.62 -6.95 34.96
C GLN A 778 30.31 -6.06 33.74
N VAL A 779 29.70 -6.63 32.69
CA VAL A 779 29.26 -5.88 31.50
C VAL A 779 28.21 -4.83 31.85
N ALA A 780 27.15 -5.21 32.59
CA ALA A 780 26.10 -4.28 33.00
C ALA A 780 26.65 -3.14 33.86
N GLN A 781 27.58 -3.44 34.78
CA GLN A 781 28.25 -2.44 35.60
C GLN A 781 29.10 -1.48 34.75
N ALA A 782 29.87 -2.00 33.80
CA ALA A 782 30.68 -1.17 32.90
C ALA A 782 29.82 -0.24 32.02
N ILE A 783 28.67 -0.73 31.53
CA ILE A 783 27.71 0.09 30.78
C ILE A 783 27.15 1.21 31.67
N ILE A 784 26.81 0.94 32.93
CA ILE A 784 26.34 1.98 33.86
C ILE A 784 27.42 3.01 34.16
N VAL A 785 28.68 2.59 34.33
CA VAL A 785 29.81 3.52 34.52
C VAL A 785 30.00 4.40 33.29
N SER A 786 29.86 3.84 32.08
CA SER A 786 29.88 4.62 30.83
C SER A 786 28.74 5.63 30.77
N LEU A 787 27.52 5.19 31.12
CA LEU A 787 26.35 6.07 31.20
C LEU A 787 26.56 7.19 32.23
N GLU A 788 27.11 6.91 33.41
CA GLU A 788 27.37 7.92 34.44
C GLU A 788 28.35 9.00 33.93
N ALA A 789 29.36 8.62 33.15
CA ALA A 789 30.33 9.54 32.57
C ALA A 789 29.78 10.34 31.36
N MET A 790 28.83 9.76 30.61
CA MET A 790 28.33 10.29 29.33
C MET A 790 26.81 10.53 29.30
N ASN A 791 26.17 10.70 30.46
CA ASN A 791 24.71 10.81 30.58
C ASN A 791 24.12 12.05 29.86
N SER A 792 24.94 13.01 29.45
CA SER A 792 24.51 14.16 28.65
C SER A 792 24.15 13.80 27.20
N PHE A 793 24.71 12.71 26.65
CA PHE A 793 24.49 12.33 25.26
C PHE A 793 23.31 11.37 25.10
N ARG A 794 22.30 11.79 24.33
CA ARG A 794 21.11 10.98 24.05
C ARG A 794 21.44 9.60 23.47
N VAL A 795 22.32 9.54 22.47
CA VAL A 795 22.71 8.28 21.81
C VAL A 795 23.22 7.22 22.81
N ILE A 796 23.96 7.63 23.85
CA ILE A 796 24.46 6.73 24.91
C ILE A 796 23.33 6.27 25.82
N ARG A 797 22.39 7.17 26.19
CA ARG A 797 21.20 6.82 26.97
C ARG A 797 20.36 5.78 26.22
N ASP A 798 20.13 5.99 24.92
CA ASP A 798 19.36 5.12 24.04
C ASP A 798 20.00 3.71 23.94
N ALA A 799 21.30 3.65 23.64
CA ALA A 799 22.06 2.39 23.59
C ALA A 799 22.07 1.66 24.93
N THR A 800 22.20 2.39 26.04
CA THR A 800 22.20 1.81 27.39
C THR A 800 20.84 1.19 27.73
N ARG A 801 19.72 1.87 27.45
CA ARG A 801 18.36 1.30 27.62
C ARG A 801 18.21 0.00 26.83
N ASN A 802 18.67 0.00 25.58
CA ASN A 802 18.58 -1.15 24.70
C ASN A 802 19.44 -2.34 25.19
N ALA A 803 20.72 -2.09 25.49
CA ALA A 803 21.66 -3.11 25.94
C ALA A 803 21.25 -3.72 27.29
N PHE A 804 20.83 -2.89 28.26
CA PHE A 804 20.43 -3.36 29.57
C PHE A 804 19.17 -4.23 29.51
N THR A 805 18.20 -3.88 28.66
CA THR A 805 17.00 -4.72 28.42
C THR A 805 17.36 -6.11 27.92
N ARG A 806 18.37 -6.23 27.05
CA ARG A 806 18.85 -7.51 26.50
C ARG A 806 19.63 -8.31 27.53
N ILE A 807 20.49 -7.65 28.32
CA ILE A 807 21.21 -8.32 29.42
C ILE A 807 20.22 -8.86 30.45
N LEU A 808 19.24 -8.05 30.86
CA LEU A 808 18.19 -8.47 31.78
C LEU A 808 17.36 -9.64 31.23
N ALA A 809 17.13 -9.70 29.92
CA ALA A 809 16.48 -10.83 29.26
C ALA A 809 17.18 -12.15 29.54
N THR A 810 18.51 -12.11 29.59
CA THR A 810 19.38 -13.28 29.70
C THR A 810 19.66 -13.64 31.15
N THR A 811 19.91 -12.66 32.02
CA THR A 811 20.30 -12.89 33.42
C THR A 811 19.12 -12.95 34.40
N GLY A 812 17.93 -12.54 33.97
CA GLY A 812 16.74 -12.48 34.83
C GLY A 812 16.94 -11.55 36.03
N PRO A 813 16.39 -11.88 37.22
CA PRO A 813 16.38 -10.99 38.39
C PRO A 813 17.77 -10.74 39.00
N THR A 814 18.82 -11.42 38.55
CA THR A 814 20.15 -11.33 39.18
C THR A 814 20.80 -9.95 39.07
N VAL A 815 20.40 -9.14 38.08
CA VAL A 815 20.94 -7.79 37.83
C VAL A 815 19.99 -6.67 38.27
N THR A 816 18.91 -6.96 39.01
CA THR A 816 17.88 -5.97 39.39
C THR A 816 18.40 -4.90 40.33
N HIS A 817 19.41 -5.20 41.14
CA HIS A 817 20.09 -4.25 42.01
C HIS A 817 20.73 -3.07 41.24
N LEU A 818 20.94 -3.22 39.92
CA LEU A 818 21.48 -2.19 39.04
C LEU A 818 20.40 -1.27 38.44
N ILE A 819 19.11 -1.54 38.66
CA ILE A 819 18.01 -0.73 38.10
C ILE A 819 17.94 0.66 38.75
N PRO A 820 18.01 0.83 40.08
CA PRO A 820 18.01 2.16 40.68
C PRO A 820 19.11 3.10 40.15
N PRO A 821 20.40 2.70 40.06
CA PRO A 821 21.44 3.57 39.50
C PRO A 821 21.26 3.81 37.99
N LEU A 822 20.76 2.82 37.24
CA LEU A 822 20.40 3.02 35.82
C LEU A 822 19.34 4.11 35.66
N MET A 823 18.24 4.02 36.43
CA MET A 823 17.13 4.97 36.38
C MET A 823 17.55 6.37 36.79
N ALA A 824 18.38 6.49 37.83
CA ALA A 824 18.92 7.78 38.27
C ALA A 824 19.73 8.48 37.17
N ASN A 825 20.57 7.73 36.45
CA ASN A 825 21.39 8.29 35.37
C ASN A 825 20.60 8.59 34.08
N LEU A 826 19.59 7.77 33.75
CA LEU A 826 18.72 8.03 32.59
C LEU A 826 17.82 9.25 32.80
N LEU A 827 17.43 9.56 34.04
CA LEU A 827 16.56 10.68 34.37
C LEU A 827 17.32 11.96 34.71
N ALA A 828 18.64 11.91 34.89
CA ALA A 828 19.47 13.08 35.18
C ALA A 828 19.45 14.11 34.03
N HIS A 829 19.49 13.62 32.79
CA HIS A 829 19.33 14.40 31.57
C HIS A 829 18.29 13.71 30.68
N PHE A 830 17.12 14.34 30.54
CA PHE A 830 15.99 13.75 29.85
C PHE A 830 15.41 14.73 28.82
N GLU A 831 15.45 14.34 27.55
CA GLU A 831 14.87 15.13 26.47
C GLU A 831 13.40 14.72 26.21
N PRO A 832 12.50 15.66 25.85
CA PRO A 832 11.11 15.33 25.53
C PRO A 832 10.97 14.26 24.45
N THR A 833 11.90 14.21 23.49
CA THR A 833 11.95 13.21 22.42
C THR A 833 12.23 11.79 22.92
N GLU A 834 12.80 11.62 24.11
CA GLU A 834 13.07 10.30 24.72
C GLU A 834 11.87 9.76 25.51
N LEU A 835 10.81 10.57 25.68
CA LEU A 835 9.67 10.23 26.52
C LEU A 835 8.97 8.94 26.11
N ILE A 836 8.80 8.73 24.80
CA ILE A 836 8.19 7.54 24.23
C ILE A 836 9.07 6.31 24.49
N ASP A 837 10.37 6.40 24.21
CA ASP A 837 11.32 5.29 24.40
C ASP A 837 11.44 4.90 25.88
N PHE A 838 11.43 5.89 26.75
CA PHE A 838 11.43 5.67 28.19
C PHE A 838 10.17 4.94 28.66
N MET A 839 8.98 5.36 28.24
CA MET A 839 7.73 4.67 28.59
C MET A 839 7.71 3.23 28.08
N ASN A 840 8.20 2.99 26.86
CA ASN A 840 8.31 1.65 26.28
C ASN A 840 9.30 0.78 27.08
N PHE A 841 10.45 1.33 27.45
CA PHE A 841 11.45 0.66 28.30
C PHE A 841 10.85 0.26 29.65
N ILE A 842 10.15 1.18 30.32
CA ILE A 842 9.48 0.88 31.60
C ILE A 842 8.39 -0.18 31.43
N GLY A 843 7.60 -0.13 30.36
CA GLY A 843 6.61 -1.16 30.05
C GLY A 843 7.22 -2.55 29.90
N GLN A 844 8.38 -2.66 29.25
CA GLN A 844 9.10 -3.92 29.10
C GLN A 844 9.66 -4.43 30.44
N LEU A 845 10.21 -3.53 31.26
CA LEU A 845 10.68 -3.87 32.61
C LEU A 845 9.53 -4.37 33.49
N VAL A 846 8.38 -3.67 33.49
CA VAL A 846 7.15 -4.05 34.23
C VAL A 846 6.71 -5.47 33.87
N HIS A 847 6.71 -5.82 32.59
CA HIS A 847 6.29 -7.15 32.14
C HIS A 847 7.22 -8.25 32.65
N ARG A 848 8.53 -7.98 32.73
CA ARG A 848 9.54 -8.98 33.09
C ARG A 848 9.76 -9.15 34.59
N LEU A 849 9.82 -8.05 35.33
CA LEU A 849 10.16 -8.05 36.76
C LEU A 849 8.93 -8.02 37.68
N GLN A 850 7.76 -7.65 37.14
CA GLN A 850 6.49 -7.63 37.85
C GLN A 850 6.60 -6.95 39.23
N GLU A 851 6.36 -7.67 40.33
CA GLU A 851 6.33 -7.16 41.70
C GLU A 851 7.64 -6.51 42.15
N GLU A 852 8.79 -6.92 41.62
CA GLU A 852 10.11 -6.38 42.00
C GLU A 852 10.30 -4.90 41.63
N LEU A 853 9.48 -4.35 40.72
CA LEU A 853 9.53 -2.94 40.30
C LEU A 853 8.54 -2.03 41.03
N TYR A 854 7.72 -2.58 41.94
CA TYR A 854 6.62 -1.83 42.55
C TYR A 854 7.09 -0.50 43.17
N ASP A 855 8.12 -0.55 44.03
CA ASP A 855 8.61 0.63 44.75
C ASP A 855 9.19 1.71 43.84
N VAL A 856 9.82 1.31 42.72
CA VAL A 856 10.41 2.25 41.75
C VAL A 856 9.32 2.93 40.94
N LEU A 857 8.33 2.16 40.47
CA LEU A 857 7.21 2.69 39.68
C LEU A 857 6.30 3.58 40.51
N ASP A 858 6.08 3.26 41.79
CA ASP A 858 5.26 4.07 42.67
C ASP A 858 5.77 5.51 42.82
N GLN A 859 7.09 5.71 42.77
CA GLN A 859 7.68 7.06 42.81
C GLN A 859 7.62 7.79 41.45
N LEU A 860 7.54 7.04 40.35
CA LEU A 860 7.72 7.56 38.98
C LEU A 860 6.40 7.89 38.27
N ILE A 861 5.35 7.09 38.47
CA ILE A 861 4.10 7.19 37.69
C ILE A 861 3.38 8.52 37.89
N GLY A 862 3.35 9.05 39.12
CA GLY A 862 2.72 10.34 39.42
C GLY A 862 3.37 11.51 38.65
N PRO A 863 4.68 11.78 38.85
CA PRO A 863 5.38 12.83 38.09
C PRO A 863 5.29 12.67 36.57
N LEU A 864 5.41 11.43 36.07
CA LEU A 864 5.32 11.12 34.64
C LEU A 864 3.93 11.47 34.07
N SER A 865 2.86 11.06 34.78
CA SER A 865 1.49 11.34 34.35
C SER A 865 1.17 12.84 34.34
N ALA A 866 1.67 13.59 35.31
CA ALA A 866 1.52 15.05 35.34
C ALA A 866 2.20 15.73 34.15
N HIS A 867 3.43 15.32 33.82
CA HIS A 867 4.17 15.85 32.68
C HIS A 867 3.48 15.57 31.34
N ILE A 868 3.05 14.32 31.11
CA ILE A 868 2.37 13.91 29.88
C ILE A 868 1.04 14.64 29.70
N ASN A 869 0.24 14.77 30.76
CA ASN A 869 -1.04 15.50 30.67
C ASN A 869 -0.83 16.98 30.32
N ASN A 870 0.23 17.61 30.81
CA ASN A 870 0.58 18.99 30.44
C ASN A 870 0.99 19.08 28.96
N LEU A 871 1.83 18.15 28.48
CA LEU A 871 2.24 18.09 27.07
C LEU A 871 1.03 17.88 26.15
N LEU A 872 0.16 16.93 26.49
CA LEU A 872 -1.03 16.62 25.69
C LEU A 872 -2.09 17.74 25.70
N SER A 873 -2.01 18.69 26.64
CA SER A 873 -2.91 19.84 26.71
C SER A 873 -2.51 21.01 25.79
N GLN A 874 -1.29 21.00 25.25
CA GLN A 874 -0.82 22.04 24.34
C GLN A 874 -1.43 21.89 22.94
N PRO A 875 -1.76 22.99 22.23
CA PRO A 875 -2.28 22.92 20.88
C PRO A 875 -1.20 22.48 19.91
N VAL A 876 -1.59 21.64 18.95
CA VAL A 876 -0.69 21.15 17.89
C VAL A 876 -0.45 22.27 16.87
N THR A 877 0.82 22.62 16.61
CA THR A 877 1.19 23.73 15.72
C THR A 877 1.69 23.31 14.33
N GLY A 878 1.97 22.02 14.13
CA GLY A 878 2.40 21.45 12.85
C GLY A 878 2.21 19.93 12.76
N THR A 879 2.57 19.36 11.61
CA THR A 879 2.43 17.91 11.37
C THR A 879 3.32 17.08 12.30
N ASP A 880 4.55 17.51 12.56
CA ASP A 880 5.48 16.78 13.44
C ASP A 880 5.02 16.79 14.90
N ASP A 881 4.47 17.92 15.36
CA ASP A 881 3.81 18.03 16.67
C ASP A 881 2.63 17.07 16.76
N GLN A 882 1.81 16.96 15.71
CA GLN A 882 0.66 16.05 15.67
C GLN A 882 1.11 14.59 15.84
N VAL A 883 2.15 14.19 15.11
CA VAL A 883 2.71 12.83 15.17
C VAL A 883 3.24 12.55 16.58
N THR A 884 4.05 13.46 17.13
CA THR A 884 4.63 13.32 18.47
C THR A 884 3.54 13.24 19.55
N HIS A 885 2.48 14.03 19.42
CA HIS A 885 1.35 14.03 20.35
C HIS A 885 0.61 12.69 20.33
N VAL A 886 0.31 12.17 19.13
CA VAL A 886 -0.35 10.87 18.94
C VAL A 886 0.51 9.72 19.47
N ASP A 887 1.81 9.71 19.17
CA ASP A 887 2.71 8.63 19.61
C ASP A 887 2.95 8.66 21.12
N THR A 888 3.12 9.84 21.71
CA THR A 888 3.24 10.01 23.17
C THR A 888 1.98 9.52 23.87
N LYS A 889 0.81 9.89 23.36
CA LYS A 889 -0.50 9.44 23.87
C LYS A 889 -0.63 7.92 23.79
N LYS A 890 -0.27 7.30 22.66
CA LYS A 890 -0.30 5.85 22.45
C LYS A 890 0.65 5.10 23.38
N ALA A 891 1.89 5.58 23.55
CA ALA A 891 2.88 4.99 24.44
C ALA A 891 2.44 5.07 25.91
N TYR A 892 1.88 6.22 26.32
CA TYR A 892 1.32 6.39 27.67
C TYR A 892 0.17 5.43 27.95
N LEU A 893 -0.82 5.35 27.04
CA LEU A 893 -1.95 4.42 27.16
C LEU A 893 -1.49 2.95 27.21
N THR A 894 -0.43 2.60 26.48
CA THR A 894 0.16 1.26 26.48
C THR A 894 0.82 0.94 27.81
N LEU A 895 1.58 1.89 28.38
CA LEU A 895 2.21 1.75 29.69
C LEU A 895 1.15 1.54 30.79
N LEU A 896 0.11 2.37 30.83
CA LEU A 896 -0.98 2.25 31.81
C LEU A 896 -1.69 0.89 31.72
N ASN A 897 -1.98 0.42 30.50
CA ASN A 897 -2.55 -0.90 30.29
C ASN A 897 -1.61 -2.00 30.79
N THR A 898 -0.31 -1.89 30.51
CA THR A 898 0.72 -2.86 30.93
C THR A 898 0.76 -2.99 32.45
N ILE A 899 0.76 -1.86 33.18
CA ILE A 899 0.71 -1.82 34.65
C ILE A 899 -0.54 -2.56 35.18
N MET A 900 -1.70 -2.32 34.56
CA MET A 900 -2.95 -2.99 34.93
C MET A 900 -2.92 -4.50 34.67
N SER A 901 -2.23 -4.98 33.62
CA SER A 901 -2.10 -6.42 33.36
C SER A 901 -1.08 -7.13 34.24
N SER A 902 0.00 -6.46 34.65
CA SER A 902 1.10 -7.08 35.41
C SER A 902 0.86 -7.12 36.92
N LYS A 903 -0.40 -7.04 37.37
CA LYS A 903 -0.82 -7.02 38.79
C LYS A 903 -0.24 -5.87 39.63
N LEU A 904 0.33 -4.84 39.01
CA LEU A 904 0.87 -3.65 39.68
C LEU A 904 -0.16 -2.51 39.84
N HIS A 905 -1.46 -2.83 39.75
CA HIS A 905 -2.54 -1.86 39.84
C HIS A 905 -2.59 -1.11 41.18
N GLY A 906 -2.00 -1.68 42.25
CA GLY A 906 -1.87 -1.04 43.57
C GLY A 906 -1.13 0.30 43.55
N ILE A 907 -0.28 0.53 42.53
CA ILE A 907 0.46 1.79 42.32
C ILE A 907 -0.50 2.97 42.17
N PHE A 908 -1.64 2.78 41.48
CA PHE A 908 -2.62 3.85 41.26
C PHE A 908 -3.40 4.21 42.53
N THR A 909 -3.45 3.30 43.50
CA THR A 909 -4.18 3.46 44.78
C THR A 909 -3.25 3.74 45.97
N SER A 910 -1.95 3.94 45.72
CA SER A 910 -0.97 4.24 46.78
C SER A 910 -1.19 5.62 47.39
N GLU A 911 -0.64 5.86 48.58
CA GLU A 911 -0.71 7.18 49.24
C GLU A 911 -0.12 8.31 48.38
N ARG A 912 0.86 7.99 47.53
CA ARG A 912 1.50 8.95 46.61
C ARG A 912 0.63 9.32 45.43
N ASN A 913 0.02 8.33 44.78
CA ASN A 913 -0.64 8.52 43.48
C ASN A 913 -2.17 8.62 43.58
N GLY A 914 -2.76 8.22 44.72
CA GLY A 914 -4.22 8.16 44.89
C GLY A 914 -4.95 9.49 44.64
N SER A 915 -4.31 10.63 44.92
CA SER A 915 -4.87 11.95 44.64
C SER A 915 -5.04 12.28 43.15
N GLN A 916 -4.28 11.62 42.27
CA GLN A 916 -4.31 11.83 40.82
C GLN A 916 -5.24 10.86 40.08
N LEU A 917 -5.72 9.80 40.76
CA LEU A 917 -6.50 8.73 40.16
C LEU A 917 -7.80 9.22 39.51
N GLU A 918 -8.52 10.14 40.17
CA GLU A 918 -9.77 10.69 39.63
C GLU A 918 -9.52 11.48 38.33
N GLY A 919 -8.46 12.28 38.29
CA GLY A 919 -8.03 13.01 37.09
C GLY A 919 -7.64 12.07 35.94
N LEU A 920 -6.94 10.98 36.26
CA LEU A 920 -6.57 9.95 35.28
C LEU A 920 -7.81 9.29 34.68
N LEU A 921 -8.77 8.85 35.51
CA LEU A 921 -10.02 8.23 35.06
C LEU A 921 -10.85 9.19 34.20
N GLY A 922 -10.93 10.47 34.58
CA GLY A 922 -11.59 11.50 33.79
C GLY A 922 -10.93 11.76 32.43
N SER A 923 -9.60 11.74 32.36
CA SER A 923 -8.87 11.82 31.09
C SER A 923 -9.12 10.59 30.21
N MET A 924 -9.09 9.38 30.77
CA MET A 924 -9.39 8.15 30.02
C MET A 924 -10.83 8.12 29.50
N GLN A 925 -11.79 8.67 30.26
CA GLN A 925 -13.16 8.83 29.80
C GLN A 925 -13.23 9.76 28.58
N ARG A 926 -12.61 10.95 28.62
CA ARG A 926 -12.58 11.87 27.46
C ARG A 926 -11.97 11.23 26.22
N LEU A 927 -10.91 10.46 26.39
CA LEU A 927 -10.28 9.72 25.28
C LEU A 927 -11.17 8.60 24.74
N ALA A 928 -11.96 7.95 25.58
CA ALA A 928 -12.93 6.95 25.16
C ALA A 928 -14.15 7.57 24.43
N GLU A 929 -14.43 8.85 24.63
CA GLU A 929 -15.53 9.59 23.97
C GLU A 929 -15.14 10.20 22.62
N ASP A 930 -13.85 10.42 22.38
CA ASP A 930 -13.32 11.05 21.17
C ASP A 930 -13.37 10.11 19.96
N THR A 931 -14.32 10.33 19.06
CA THR A 931 -14.47 9.58 17.80
C THR A 931 -13.50 9.99 16.69
N SER A 932 -12.71 11.06 16.88
CA SER A 932 -11.71 11.49 15.89
C SER A 932 -10.43 10.66 15.92
N ASP A 933 -10.16 9.96 17.03
CA ASP A 933 -8.99 9.09 17.22
C ASP A 933 -9.39 7.68 17.68
N PRO A 934 -9.84 6.80 16.75
CA PRO A 934 -10.28 5.45 17.08
C PRO A 934 -9.21 4.58 17.77
N SER A 935 -7.93 4.84 17.50
CA SER A 935 -6.80 4.08 18.07
C SER A 935 -6.65 4.34 19.58
N SER A 936 -6.64 5.61 19.98
CA SER A 936 -6.61 5.98 21.40
C SER A 936 -7.92 5.62 22.09
N GLN A 937 -9.05 5.82 21.41
CA GLN A 937 -10.37 5.46 21.92
C GLN A 937 -10.44 3.98 22.31
N LYS A 938 -10.02 3.09 21.40
CA LYS A 938 -9.91 1.65 21.66
C LYS A 938 -9.06 1.35 22.90
N THR A 939 -7.88 1.97 22.99
CA THR A 939 -6.91 1.67 24.06
C THR A 939 -7.34 2.22 25.42
N ALA A 940 -8.04 3.36 25.45
CA ALA A 940 -8.67 3.92 26.63
C ALA A 940 -9.84 3.05 27.12
N VAL A 941 -10.71 2.57 26.22
CA VAL A 941 -11.77 1.62 26.57
C VAL A 941 -11.18 0.31 27.12
N GLN A 942 -10.09 -0.18 26.53
CA GLN A 942 -9.39 -1.36 27.05
C GLN A 942 -8.86 -1.14 28.48
N PHE A 943 -8.27 0.02 28.76
CA PHE A 943 -7.80 0.39 30.10
C PHE A 943 -8.97 0.40 31.10
N LEU A 944 -10.05 1.12 30.78
CA LEU A 944 -11.25 1.21 31.63
C LEU A 944 -11.89 -0.18 31.86
N SER A 945 -11.89 -1.04 30.86
CA SER A 945 -12.35 -2.43 30.94
C SER A 945 -11.52 -3.28 31.91
N ARG A 946 -10.21 -3.09 31.94
CA ARG A 946 -9.33 -3.70 32.95
C ARG A 946 -9.58 -3.13 34.35
N CYS A 947 -9.76 -1.82 34.48
CA CYS A 947 -10.15 -1.18 35.75
C CYS A 947 -11.44 -1.79 36.30
N VAL A 948 -12.48 -1.98 35.48
CA VAL A 948 -13.73 -2.66 35.88
C VAL A 948 -13.47 -4.07 36.38
N SER A 949 -12.62 -4.82 35.68
CA SER A 949 -12.36 -6.23 36.04
C SER A 949 -11.69 -6.38 37.41
N ILE A 950 -10.88 -5.39 37.82
CA ILE A 950 -10.12 -5.40 39.08
C ILE A 950 -10.88 -4.67 40.19
N TRP A 951 -11.27 -3.41 39.96
CA TRP A 951 -11.76 -2.50 40.99
C TRP A 951 -13.27 -2.52 41.20
N ALA A 952 -14.07 -3.01 40.24
CA ALA A 952 -15.53 -3.06 40.39
C ALA A 952 -16.01 -4.30 41.16
N GLN A 953 -15.11 -5.15 41.68
CA GLN A 953 -15.47 -6.35 42.44
C GLN A 953 -16.17 -5.98 43.77
N PRO A 954 -17.17 -6.76 44.23
CA PRO A 954 -17.84 -6.52 45.52
C PRO A 954 -16.85 -6.60 46.70
N THR A 955 -16.91 -5.63 47.61
CA THR A 955 -16.07 -5.59 48.82
C THR A 955 -16.51 -6.72 49.77
N MET A 956 -15.78 -7.83 49.81
CA MET A 956 -16.11 -8.95 50.70
C MET A 956 -15.73 -8.58 52.15
N SER A 957 -16.72 -8.54 53.04
CA SER A 957 -16.57 -8.21 54.46
C SER A 957 -16.26 -9.42 55.36
N ASN A 958 -15.44 -10.37 54.89
CA ASN A 958 -14.97 -11.50 55.70
C ASN A 958 -13.45 -11.47 55.77
N GLY A 959 -12.92 -11.43 57.00
CA GLY A 959 -11.51 -11.23 57.31
C GLY A 959 -10.56 -12.21 56.61
N ASP A 960 -9.35 -11.69 56.37
CA ASP A 960 -8.14 -12.34 55.83
C ASP A 960 -7.91 -12.36 54.31
N GLY A 961 -8.64 -11.55 53.52
CA GLY A 961 -8.24 -11.22 52.14
C GLY A 961 -8.26 -9.71 51.89
N GLN A 962 -7.17 -9.13 51.37
CA GLN A 962 -7.15 -7.73 50.92
C GLN A 962 -8.29 -7.51 49.91
N SER A 963 -9.27 -6.66 50.27
CA SER A 963 -10.33 -6.24 49.36
C SER A 963 -9.73 -5.56 48.13
N GLN A 964 -9.91 -6.15 46.94
CA GLN A 964 -9.46 -5.58 45.66
C GLN A 964 -10.42 -4.50 45.10
N GLY A 965 -11.63 -4.37 45.67
CA GLY A 965 -12.62 -3.38 45.23
C GLY A 965 -12.26 -1.96 45.68
N LEU A 966 -12.33 -0.99 44.76
CA LEU A 966 -12.11 0.43 45.05
C LEU A 966 -13.43 1.10 45.44
N PRO A 967 -13.59 1.63 46.68
CA PRO A 967 -14.84 2.22 47.11
C PRO A 967 -15.30 3.39 46.22
N GLY A 968 -16.55 3.37 45.75
CA GLY A 968 -17.13 4.43 44.92
C GLY A 968 -16.84 4.29 43.41
N PHE A 969 -16.01 3.33 43.00
CA PHE A 969 -15.72 3.09 41.59
C PHE A 969 -16.94 2.56 40.83
N GLU A 970 -17.81 1.79 41.50
CA GLU A 970 -19.09 1.31 40.94
C GLU A 970 -19.99 2.47 40.48
N ARG A 971 -19.99 3.57 41.24
CA ARG A 971 -20.77 4.77 40.90
C ARG A 971 -20.21 5.44 39.65
N PHE A 972 -18.89 5.54 39.53
CA PHE A 972 -18.25 6.07 38.33
C PHE A 972 -18.55 5.23 37.08
N VAL A 973 -18.56 3.90 37.21
CA VAL A 973 -18.92 2.98 36.11
C VAL A 973 -20.36 3.21 35.64
N TYR A 974 -21.33 3.21 36.56
CA TYR A 974 -22.75 3.31 36.21
C TYR A 974 -23.20 4.73 35.83
N GLU A 975 -22.71 5.77 36.49
CA GLU A 975 -23.15 7.15 36.27
C GLU A 975 -22.38 7.88 35.16
N ARG A 976 -21.17 7.43 34.80
CA ARG A 976 -20.36 8.09 33.76
C ARG A 976 -19.99 7.16 32.61
N LEU A 977 -19.28 6.06 32.88
CA LEU A 977 -18.72 5.24 31.79
C LEU A 977 -19.77 4.54 30.93
N VAL A 978 -20.79 3.93 31.55
CA VAL A 978 -21.88 3.29 30.79
C VAL A 978 -22.59 4.31 29.88
N PRO A 979 -23.10 5.46 30.39
CA PRO A 979 -23.65 6.52 29.54
C PRO A 979 -22.72 6.95 28.38
N SER A 980 -21.43 7.17 28.66
CA SER A 980 -20.44 7.57 27.64
C SER A 980 -20.34 6.57 26.49
N THR A 981 -20.29 5.27 26.79
CA THR A 981 -20.21 4.23 25.74
C THR A 981 -21.42 4.25 24.81
N PHE A 982 -22.64 4.45 25.32
CA PHE A 982 -23.83 4.54 24.48
C PHE A 982 -23.89 5.87 23.71
N SER A 983 -23.43 6.98 24.30
CA SER A 983 -23.31 8.27 23.60
C SER A 983 -22.38 8.19 22.39
N VAL A 984 -21.25 7.49 22.51
CA VAL A 984 -20.32 7.24 21.39
C VAL A 984 -21.02 6.47 20.27
N LEU A 985 -21.72 5.39 20.61
CA LEU A 985 -22.43 4.56 19.62
C LEU A 985 -23.53 5.35 18.88
N SER A 986 -24.15 6.32 19.56
CA SER A 986 -25.18 7.20 19.01
C SER A 986 -24.63 8.40 18.23
N SER A 987 -23.33 8.71 18.29
CA SER A 987 -22.74 9.88 17.62
C SER A 987 -22.84 9.79 16.08
N PRO A 988 -23.25 10.85 15.36
CA PRO A 988 -23.31 10.83 13.89
C PRO A 988 -21.93 10.57 13.25
N GLN A 989 -20.84 10.87 13.97
CA GLN A 989 -19.47 10.66 13.52
C GLN A 989 -19.01 9.19 13.60
N PHE A 990 -19.71 8.34 14.36
CA PHE A 990 -19.33 6.94 14.52
C PHE A 990 -19.76 6.07 13.33
N ASN A 991 -18.90 5.84 12.34
CA ASN A 991 -19.26 5.07 11.14
C ASN A 991 -18.95 3.56 11.28
N ILE A 992 -19.97 2.71 11.40
CA ILE A 992 -19.79 1.24 11.55
C ILE A 992 -19.21 0.58 10.29
N LYS A 993 -19.31 1.23 9.12
CA LYS A 993 -18.69 0.72 7.89
C LYS A 993 -17.17 0.87 7.91
N ASP A 994 -16.64 1.73 8.78
CA ASP A 994 -15.21 1.86 9.01
C ASP A 994 -14.69 0.70 9.89
N GLY A 995 -13.65 0.02 9.40
CA GLY A 995 -13.01 -1.09 10.11
C GLY A 995 -12.42 -0.69 11.46
N GLN A 996 -11.91 0.55 11.61
CA GLN A 996 -11.33 1.00 12.89
C GLN A 996 -12.40 1.21 13.95
N MET A 997 -13.52 1.84 13.58
CA MET A 997 -14.69 2.01 14.45
C MET A 997 -15.32 0.67 14.84
N LEU A 998 -15.30 -0.33 13.95
CA LEU A 998 -15.73 -1.69 14.29
C LEU A 998 -14.85 -2.31 15.38
N VAL A 999 -13.55 -2.01 15.41
CA VAL A 999 -12.65 -2.46 16.49
C VAL A 999 -12.99 -1.78 17.81
N VAL A 1000 -13.27 -0.47 17.80
CA VAL A 1000 -13.73 0.25 19.00
C VAL A 1000 -15.02 -0.36 19.54
N LEU A 1001 -15.99 -0.65 18.66
CA LEU A 1001 -17.24 -1.33 19.03
C LEU A 1001 -16.97 -2.66 19.74
N ASN A 1002 -16.02 -3.45 19.23
CA ASN A 1002 -15.64 -4.73 19.83
C ASN A 1002 -15.04 -4.56 21.24
N GLU A 1003 -14.30 -3.47 21.50
CA GLU A 1003 -13.80 -3.19 22.85
C GLU A 1003 -14.89 -2.65 23.78
N ILE A 1004 -15.84 -1.85 23.28
CA ILE A 1004 -17.04 -1.47 24.04
C ILE A 1004 -17.84 -2.73 24.43
N CYS A 1005 -17.97 -3.72 23.53
CA CYS A 1005 -18.57 -5.01 23.85
C CYS A 1005 -17.86 -5.70 25.02
N ASN A 1006 -16.52 -5.79 24.96
CA ASN A 1006 -15.71 -6.39 26.02
C ASN A 1006 -15.90 -5.64 27.36
N PHE A 1007 -15.92 -4.31 27.32
CA PHE A 1007 -16.15 -3.45 28.47
C PHE A 1007 -17.50 -3.74 29.14
N LEU A 1008 -18.60 -3.74 28.37
CA LEU A 1008 -19.94 -4.04 28.90
C LEU A 1008 -20.02 -5.46 29.49
N GLN A 1009 -19.41 -6.44 28.81
CA GLN A 1009 -19.37 -7.82 29.32
C GLN A 1009 -18.57 -7.94 30.62
N ASN A 1010 -17.48 -7.17 30.76
CA ASN A 1010 -16.70 -7.14 31.99
C ASN A 1010 -17.47 -6.52 33.15
N ILE A 1011 -18.30 -5.49 32.91
CA ILE A 1011 -19.24 -4.97 33.92
C ILE A 1011 -20.21 -6.07 34.36
N SER A 1012 -20.83 -6.76 33.40
CA SER A 1012 -21.77 -7.84 33.69
C SER A 1012 -21.13 -8.99 34.48
N LYS A 1013 -19.87 -9.33 34.20
CA LYS A 1013 -19.13 -10.37 34.93
C LYS A 1013 -18.71 -9.92 36.33
N ALA A 1014 -18.26 -8.67 36.49
CA ALA A 1014 -17.77 -8.15 37.77
C ALA A 1014 -18.90 -7.92 38.79
N ARG A 1015 -20.10 -7.50 38.34
CA ARG A 1015 -21.22 -7.15 39.24
C ARG A 1015 -22.39 -8.13 39.20
N GLY A 1016 -22.41 -9.08 38.26
CA GLY A 1016 -23.43 -10.13 38.18
C GLY A 1016 -24.85 -9.57 38.10
N GLU A 1017 -25.71 -9.98 39.04
CA GLU A 1017 -27.13 -9.65 39.07
C GLU A 1017 -27.41 -8.14 39.23
N GLU A 1018 -26.53 -7.41 39.93
CA GLU A 1018 -26.65 -5.96 40.09
C GLU A 1018 -26.55 -5.24 38.73
N ALA A 1019 -25.58 -5.61 37.89
CA ALA A 1019 -25.44 -5.03 36.55
C ALA A 1019 -26.65 -5.39 35.66
N PHE A 1020 -27.15 -6.63 35.75
CA PHE A 1020 -28.34 -7.04 35.01
C PHE A 1020 -29.54 -6.15 35.38
N ASN A 1021 -29.80 -5.97 36.67
CA ASN A 1021 -30.91 -5.13 37.15
C ASN A 1021 -30.73 -3.65 36.77
N PHE A 1022 -29.50 -3.15 36.80
CA PHE A 1022 -29.20 -1.79 36.36
C PHE A 1022 -29.52 -1.58 34.86
N PHE A 1023 -29.07 -2.48 33.97
CA PHE A 1023 -29.36 -2.36 32.54
C PHE A 1023 -30.85 -2.57 32.22
N ALA A 1024 -31.49 -3.57 32.82
CA ALA A 1024 -32.88 -3.92 32.52
C ALA A 1024 -33.89 -2.91 33.08
N SER A 1025 -33.66 -2.41 34.28
CA SER A 1025 -34.69 -1.68 35.06
C SER A 1025 -34.38 -0.20 35.30
N ALA A 1026 -33.13 0.25 35.11
CA ALA A 1026 -32.73 1.63 35.39
C ALA A 1026 -32.20 2.37 34.15
N PHE A 1027 -31.07 1.94 33.58
CA PHE A 1027 -30.37 2.69 32.55
C PHE A 1027 -31.08 2.71 31.19
N LEU A 1028 -31.36 1.55 30.60
CA LEU A 1028 -31.99 1.48 29.27
C LEU A 1028 -33.41 2.06 29.27
N PRO A 1029 -34.27 1.79 30.29
CA PRO A 1029 -35.57 2.47 30.40
C PRO A 1029 -35.46 3.99 30.49
N ALA A 1030 -34.44 4.52 31.19
CA ALA A 1030 -34.20 5.97 31.27
C ALA A 1030 -33.80 6.58 29.91
N GLN A 1031 -33.29 5.78 28.97
CA GLN A 1031 -33.01 6.18 27.58
C GLN A 1031 -34.21 5.95 26.64
N ASN A 1032 -35.41 5.72 27.18
CA ASN A 1032 -36.65 5.43 26.45
C ASN A 1032 -36.64 4.12 25.63
N TRP A 1033 -35.87 3.11 26.06
CA TRP A 1033 -35.94 1.79 25.43
C TRP A 1033 -37.23 1.06 25.83
N PRO A 1034 -37.89 0.34 24.90
CA PRO A 1034 -39.02 -0.53 25.24
C PRO A 1034 -38.63 -1.57 26.31
N PRO A 1035 -39.50 -1.88 27.29
CA PRO A 1035 -39.18 -2.81 28.37
C PRO A 1035 -38.68 -4.19 27.88
N ASP A 1036 -39.30 -4.72 26.83
CA ASP A 1036 -38.92 -6.01 26.24
C ASP A 1036 -37.52 -5.95 25.60
N ALA A 1037 -37.19 -4.84 24.92
CA ALA A 1037 -35.88 -4.65 24.30
C ALA A 1037 -34.77 -4.42 25.35
N ALA A 1038 -35.07 -3.70 26.44
CA ALA A 1038 -34.15 -3.52 27.55
C ALA A 1038 -33.84 -4.86 28.25
N LEU A 1039 -34.88 -5.67 28.49
CA LEU A 1039 -34.74 -7.02 29.06
C LEU A 1039 -33.96 -7.96 28.13
N GLU A 1040 -34.25 -7.92 26.82
CA GLU A 1040 -33.54 -8.70 25.81
C GLU A 1040 -32.05 -8.34 25.77
N PHE A 1041 -31.72 -7.04 25.74
CA PHE A 1041 -30.34 -6.57 25.75
C PHE A 1041 -29.59 -7.02 27.01
N ALA A 1042 -30.18 -6.82 28.20
CA ALA A 1042 -29.57 -7.21 29.46
C ALA A 1042 -29.37 -8.74 29.54
N THR A 1043 -30.32 -9.53 29.03
CA THR A 1043 -30.22 -10.99 28.96
C THR A 1043 -29.11 -11.42 28.02
N LYS A 1044 -29.04 -10.84 26.82
CA LYS A 1044 -27.97 -11.13 25.85
C LYS A 1044 -26.59 -10.71 26.34
N LEU A 1045 -26.49 -9.61 27.09
CA LEU A 1045 -25.23 -9.17 27.70
C LEU A 1045 -24.71 -10.18 28.75
N ARG A 1046 -25.62 -10.77 29.53
CA ARG A 1046 -25.29 -11.76 30.57
C ARG A 1046 -24.97 -13.14 30.01
N ASP A 1047 -25.76 -13.59 29.03
CA ASP A 1047 -25.81 -15.01 28.64
C ASP A 1047 -25.00 -15.34 27.37
N LEU A 1048 -24.75 -14.37 26.47
CA LEU A 1048 -23.98 -14.62 25.25
C LEU A 1048 -22.47 -14.65 25.53
N ASP A 1049 -21.76 -15.51 24.79
CA ASP A 1049 -20.31 -15.49 24.76
C ASP A 1049 -19.77 -14.24 24.05
N SER A 1050 -18.47 -13.94 24.20
CA SER A 1050 -17.87 -12.70 23.66
C SER A 1050 -18.05 -12.56 22.14
N LYS A 1051 -18.01 -13.68 21.40
CA LYS A 1051 -18.15 -13.65 19.95
C LYS A 1051 -19.60 -13.40 19.52
N ALA A 1052 -20.58 -14.07 20.13
CA ALA A 1052 -21.98 -13.85 19.80
C ALA A 1052 -22.46 -12.46 20.21
N PHE A 1053 -22.02 -11.96 21.37
CA PHE A 1053 -22.40 -10.62 21.82
C PHE A 1053 -21.85 -9.51 20.91
N LYS A 1054 -20.60 -9.61 20.45
CA LYS A 1054 -20.03 -8.68 19.47
C LYS A 1054 -20.83 -8.61 18.17
N LYS A 1055 -21.23 -9.77 17.66
CA LYS A 1055 -22.08 -9.85 16.46
C LYS A 1055 -23.44 -9.20 16.72
N TYR A 1056 -24.07 -9.54 17.83
CA TYR A 1056 -25.37 -8.97 18.22
C TYR A 1056 -25.32 -7.44 18.33
N LEU A 1057 -24.32 -6.87 19.03
CA LEU A 1057 -24.22 -5.42 19.18
C LEU A 1057 -23.93 -4.73 17.84
N ALA A 1058 -23.07 -5.30 16.99
CA ALA A 1058 -22.81 -4.75 15.66
C ALA A 1058 -24.05 -4.74 14.76
N ASP A 1059 -24.84 -5.81 14.79
CA ASP A 1059 -26.10 -5.88 14.04
C ASP A 1059 -27.13 -4.89 14.62
N PHE A 1060 -27.19 -4.76 15.96
CA PHE A 1060 -28.05 -3.81 16.65
C PHE A 1060 -27.76 -2.35 16.28
N VAL A 1061 -26.50 -1.92 16.34
CA VAL A 1061 -26.13 -0.53 16.00
C VAL A 1061 -26.36 -0.27 14.50
N ARG A 1062 -26.13 -1.25 13.60
CA ARG A 1062 -26.47 -1.11 12.17
C ARG A 1062 -27.98 -0.92 11.95
N ALA A 1063 -28.81 -1.73 12.58
CA ALA A 1063 -30.27 -1.63 12.48
C ALA A 1063 -30.81 -0.30 13.02
N SER A 1064 -30.19 0.24 14.08
CA SER A 1064 -30.58 1.54 14.65
C SER A 1064 -30.32 2.74 13.72
N ARG A 1065 -29.50 2.56 12.67
CA ARG A 1065 -29.07 3.63 11.74
C ARG A 1065 -29.62 3.53 10.33
N SER A 1066 -30.26 2.43 9.95
CA SER A 1066 -30.80 2.23 8.60
C SER A 1066 -32.03 3.10 8.27
N GLY A 1067 -32.37 4.09 9.12
CA GLY A 1067 -33.47 5.02 8.94
C GLY A 1067 -33.07 6.50 8.78
N SER A 1068 -31.78 6.80 8.58
CA SER A 1068 -31.27 8.17 8.32
C SER A 1068 -30.71 8.32 6.91
#